data_AF-A0A6J7ZWZ8-F1
#
_entry.id   AF-A0A6J7ZWZ8-F1
#
_cell.length_a   1.000
_cell.length_b   1.000
_cell.length_c   1.000
_cell.angle_alpha   90.00
_cell.angle_beta   90.00
_cell.angle_gamma   90.00
#
_symmetry.space_group_name_H-M   'P 1'
#
loop_
_entity.id
_entity.type
_entity.pdbx_description
1 polymer ?
#
loop_
_entity_poly.entity_id
_entity_poly.type
_entity_poly.pdbx_seq_one_letter_code
_entity_poly.pdbx_strand_id
1 'polypeptide(L)'
;MSGKRPAKGKVHIAPPGDFIALGKQSKSPADNDLPRLQSSSKKPEKKREGAPGISGAPPVKKPKILSQGQTFTPLGRTDTDRKSSPAPSTVNQYEELAVEVEGVELLEEILDAEDMSNDERLEGLLCGAVKQLKQFRSKPEPAMYLTLMHLAKEKSSLFNSEIVIEAICSTLKRDVSLNFKSKGNPLVSVCMCSILLAAFIEEENWPDEFVKVFIDDSLGDRVWVDRSDCKGFVDNVITAFNTNLPPKSLLQSEPSQGGSASPVVVEDEDGNIKTESADNLFGDLDINVFPRYPFQQDSIETFVIDLIKEQINRRQGTDSTARNLIRLMTSTCGYGEVRLLSAQKLEMWLQNPKNDPNDTEVLSLLIKMRMKTKPLLNHFLACLKEVLSQHPENLRMIMTHTIYNELSNSRNPNNMALITVLFQNSQDQAARILAEIFQDLLANKDDYLRAVRALLREIARNLRHDVHFSAFCLGLMQERNEPKFSDMEPAFKERYASSVADIVALTVFLGITPTIRETAVPSVKSEKKDLDALHTFRDQISVIQRDAVWWLHTVLPKFMEIKPAEYVHCLHKVLFMENVEQYHNKDNWPPDVDRTLFMRLAAEVPVLEDTLMRVLVIGLSPDLPLGPADAVDLADQLIKRAAYLSLDGQYFFNQNYIQGKFIYCNFILLFSTIFPTFLELDSKWKLLENVFISYIIFR
;
A
#
# COMPACT_ATOMS: atom_id res chain seq x y z
N MET A 1 -3.14 -46.23 -31.02
CA MET A 1 -2.52 -45.26 -31.97
C MET A 1 -2.62 -43.86 -31.39
N SER A 2 -1.83 -42.89 -31.88
CA SER A 2 -1.70 -41.56 -31.25
C SER A 2 -2.73 -40.54 -31.75
N GLY A 3 -3.36 -39.80 -30.82
CA GLY A 3 -4.28 -38.69 -31.09
C GLY A 3 -3.72 -37.37 -30.56
N LYS A 4 -3.81 -36.30 -31.34
CA LYS A 4 -3.19 -34.99 -31.05
C LYS A 4 -3.98 -34.19 -30.00
N ARG A 5 -3.27 -33.47 -29.11
CA ARG A 5 -3.83 -32.36 -28.32
C ARG A 5 -3.79 -31.05 -29.15
N PRO A 6 -4.81 -30.18 -29.11
CA PRO A 6 -4.70 -28.80 -29.59
C PRO A 6 -3.90 -27.92 -28.61
N ALA A 7 -3.41 -26.78 -29.09
CA ALA A 7 -2.55 -25.87 -28.33
C ALA A 7 -3.33 -24.82 -27.53
N LYS A 8 -2.73 -24.30 -26.45
CA LYS A 8 -3.27 -23.17 -25.69
C LYS A 8 -2.94 -21.85 -26.39
N GLY A 9 -3.96 -21.15 -26.89
CA GLY A 9 -3.82 -19.73 -27.22
C GLY A 9 -3.61 -18.89 -25.95
N LYS A 10 -2.88 -17.78 -26.07
CA LYS A 10 -2.77 -16.76 -25.02
C LYS A 10 -3.37 -15.46 -25.56
N VAL A 11 -4.31 -14.88 -24.81
CA VAL A 11 -4.83 -13.53 -25.07
C VAL A 11 -3.90 -12.52 -24.39
N HIS A 12 -3.69 -11.36 -25.03
CA HIS A 12 -2.90 -10.26 -24.49
C HIS A 12 -3.85 -9.13 -24.09
N ILE A 13 -3.85 -8.76 -22.81
CA ILE A 13 -4.77 -7.77 -22.24
C ILE A 13 -4.05 -6.43 -22.09
N ALA A 14 -4.71 -5.35 -22.49
CA ALA A 14 -4.42 -3.98 -22.09
C ALA A 14 -5.66 -3.43 -21.36
N PRO A 15 -5.51 -2.52 -20.38
CA PRO A 15 -6.66 -1.91 -19.70
C PRO A 15 -7.46 -1.02 -20.67
N PRO A 16 -8.80 -0.96 -20.55
CA PRO A 16 -9.61 -0.05 -21.36
C PRO A 16 -9.47 1.39 -20.85
N GLY A 17 -8.98 2.30 -21.70
CA GLY A 17 -8.85 3.73 -21.39
C GLY A 17 -8.36 4.57 -22.56
N ASP A 18 -7.20 4.23 -23.13
CA ASP A 18 -6.46 5.16 -23.99
C ASP A 18 -6.89 5.14 -25.47
N PHE A 19 -7.35 6.29 -25.94
CA PHE A 19 -7.66 6.55 -27.34
C PHE A 19 -6.42 7.09 -28.08
N ILE A 20 -5.69 6.23 -28.81
CA ILE A 20 -4.49 6.63 -29.57
C ILE A 20 -4.75 6.58 -31.07
N ALA A 21 -4.60 7.72 -31.75
CA ALA A 21 -4.77 7.83 -33.19
C ALA A 21 -3.57 7.25 -33.95
N LEU A 22 -3.82 6.31 -34.89
CA LEU A 22 -2.79 5.64 -35.68
C LEU A 22 -2.53 6.32 -37.03
N GLY A 23 -1.35 6.93 -37.17
CA GLY A 23 -0.81 7.36 -38.46
C GLY A 23 -0.44 6.16 -39.34
N LYS A 24 -0.74 6.23 -40.65
CA LYS A 24 -0.44 5.18 -41.63
C LYS A 24 1.00 5.26 -42.12
N GLN A 25 1.68 4.13 -42.24
CA GLN A 25 2.58 3.85 -43.38
C GLN A 25 2.74 2.35 -43.64
N SER A 26 3.18 2.00 -44.85
CA SER A 26 3.00 0.69 -45.49
C SER A 26 4.26 -0.18 -45.56
N LYS A 27 4.10 -1.50 -45.69
CA LYS A 27 5.16 -2.47 -46.01
C LYS A 27 5.10 -2.94 -47.46
N SER A 28 6.27 -3.18 -48.06
CA SER A 28 6.50 -4.05 -49.24
C SER A 28 7.81 -4.85 -49.05
N PRO A 29 7.99 -6.06 -49.62
CA PRO A 29 9.10 -6.97 -49.25
C PRO A 29 10.04 -7.43 -50.39
N ALA A 30 11.26 -7.86 -50.03
CA ALA A 30 12.24 -8.67 -50.80
C ALA A 30 13.53 -8.83 -49.93
N ASP A 31 14.40 -9.85 -50.02
CA ASP A 31 14.29 -11.24 -50.51
C ASP A 31 15.35 -12.12 -49.77
N ASN A 32 15.51 -13.40 -50.14
CA ASN A 32 16.50 -14.33 -49.58
C ASN A 32 17.88 -14.25 -50.27
N ASP A 33 18.98 -14.54 -49.57
CA ASP A 33 19.65 -15.85 -49.70
C ASP A 33 20.76 -16.14 -48.66
N LEU A 34 21.24 -17.39 -48.63
CA LEU A 34 22.21 -17.98 -47.68
C LEU A 34 23.37 -18.68 -48.44
N PRO A 35 24.36 -19.37 -47.81
CA PRO A 35 24.65 -19.59 -46.38
C PRO A 35 26.03 -18.98 -45.97
N ARG A 36 26.89 -19.43 -45.03
CA ARG A 36 27.17 -20.65 -44.20
C ARG A 36 27.91 -20.15 -42.90
N LEU A 37 28.49 -20.93 -41.96
CA LEU A 37 28.86 -22.35 -41.93
C LEU A 37 28.59 -23.05 -40.56
N GLN A 38 29.59 -23.11 -39.66
CA GLN A 38 29.77 -23.93 -38.44
C GLN A 38 30.85 -23.22 -37.57
N SER A 39 31.08 -23.50 -36.27
CA SER A 39 30.75 -24.66 -35.41
C SER A 39 30.52 -24.29 -33.91
N SER A 40 30.32 -25.30 -33.06
CA SER A 40 30.17 -25.24 -31.59
C SER A 40 31.53 -25.51 -30.86
N SER A 41 31.73 -25.54 -29.52
CA SER A 41 30.84 -25.67 -28.34
C SER A 41 31.58 -25.50 -26.98
N LYS A 42 30.84 -25.06 -25.94
CA LYS A 42 30.89 -25.48 -24.49
C LYS A 42 32.05 -25.08 -23.53
N LYS A 43 31.65 -25.02 -22.24
CA LYS A 43 32.37 -24.70 -20.98
C LYS A 43 33.51 -25.66 -20.59
N PRO A 44 34.31 -25.29 -19.56
CA PRO A 44 34.36 -26.10 -18.32
C PRO A 44 34.19 -25.30 -17.01
N GLU A 45 34.30 -25.97 -15.84
CA GLU A 45 34.09 -25.42 -14.48
C GLU A 45 34.91 -26.23 -13.42
N LYS A 46 35.17 -25.64 -12.23
CA LYS A 46 35.62 -26.24 -10.94
C LYS A 46 37.11 -26.51 -10.61
N LYS A 47 37.60 -25.67 -9.66
CA LYS A 47 38.09 -26.00 -8.29
C LYS A 47 39.31 -26.92 -8.06
N ARG A 48 40.29 -26.45 -7.26
CA ARG A 48 41.04 -27.27 -6.26
C ARG A 48 41.54 -26.43 -5.07
N GLU A 49 42.11 -27.07 -4.05
CA GLU A 49 42.43 -26.56 -2.71
C GLU A 49 43.93 -26.71 -2.36
N GLY A 50 44.44 -26.02 -1.32
CA GLY A 50 45.69 -26.41 -0.64
C GLY A 50 46.55 -25.28 -0.02
N ALA A 51 46.84 -25.40 1.28
CA ALA A 51 47.90 -24.74 2.06
C ALA A 51 48.69 -25.85 2.83
N PRO A 52 49.80 -25.66 3.59
CA PRO A 52 50.29 -24.44 4.29
C PRO A 52 51.82 -24.19 4.22
N GLY A 53 52.34 -23.20 5.00
CA GLY A 53 53.78 -22.95 5.23
C GLY A 53 54.03 -21.73 6.14
N ILE A 54 55.13 -21.71 6.93
CA ILE A 54 55.38 -20.74 8.02
C ILE A 54 56.85 -20.24 8.08
N SER A 55 57.05 -18.99 8.54
CA SER A 55 58.28 -18.33 9.07
C SER A 55 59.41 -17.86 8.13
N GLY A 56 60.03 -16.71 8.48
CA GLY A 56 61.31 -16.21 7.93
C GLY A 56 61.37 -14.68 7.73
N ALA A 57 62.27 -13.98 8.45
CA ALA A 57 62.59 -12.54 8.31
C ALA A 57 63.86 -12.20 9.14
N PRO A 58 64.46 -10.98 9.07
CA PRO A 58 64.69 -10.01 7.97
C PRO A 58 66.24 -9.98 7.68
N PRO A 59 67.00 -8.87 7.44
CA PRO A 59 66.74 -7.51 6.91
C PRO A 59 67.71 -7.05 5.78
N VAL A 60 67.59 -5.79 5.30
CA VAL A 60 68.69 -4.82 4.99
C VAL A 60 68.07 -3.44 4.63
N LYS A 61 68.82 -2.33 4.63
CA LYS A 61 68.31 -0.94 4.57
C LYS A 61 68.88 -0.08 3.41
N LYS A 62 68.04 0.86 2.92
CA LYS A 62 68.37 2.11 2.16
C LYS A 62 68.86 1.94 0.71
N PRO A 63 68.82 3.00 -0.15
CA PRO A 63 68.48 4.41 0.12
C PRO A 63 67.21 4.96 -0.57
N LYS A 64 66.88 6.23 -0.31
CA LYS A 64 65.80 7.00 -0.97
C LYS A 64 66.28 7.61 -2.29
N ILE A 65 65.40 7.69 -3.29
CA ILE A 65 65.40 8.70 -4.36
C ILE A 65 63.98 9.28 -4.45
N LEU A 66 63.84 10.55 -4.86
CA LEU A 66 62.55 11.23 -4.96
C LEU A 66 61.81 10.86 -6.26
N SER A 67 60.49 10.72 -6.17
CA SER A 67 59.57 10.81 -7.32
C SER A 67 58.30 11.54 -6.88
N GLN A 68 57.73 12.34 -7.78
CA GLN A 68 56.56 13.16 -7.49
C GLN A 68 55.30 12.29 -7.47
N GLY A 69 54.56 12.32 -6.35
CA GLY A 69 53.26 11.66 -6.27
C GLY A 69 52.21 12.46 -7.02
N GLN A 70 51.67 11.92 -8.12
CA GLN A 70 50.46 12.47 -8.74
C GLN A 70 49.26 12.22 -7.83
N THR A 71 48.63 13.29 -7.35
CA THR A 71 47.41 13.19 -6.53
C THR A 71 46.20 12.99 -7.43
N PHE A 72 45.58 11.81 -7.39
CA PHE A 72 44.27 11.59 -8.02
C PHE A 72 43.21 12.41 -7.29
N THR A 73 42.48 13.26 -8.03
CA THR A 73 41.27 13.92 -7.54
C THR A 73 40.03 13.05 -7.83
N PRO A 74 38.97 13.10 -7.00
CA PRO A 74 37.77 12.30 -7.18
C PRO A 74 36.81 12.83 -8.27
N LEU A 75 37.27 13.70 -9.18
CA LEU A 75 36.55 14.08 -10.40
C LEU A 75 37.38 13.64 -11.61
N GLY A 76 36.95 12.56 -12.27
CA GLY A 76 37.60 12.01 -13.46
C GLY A 76 37.45 12.90 -14.70
N ARG A 77 38.24 13.98 -14.78
CA ARG A 77 38.44 14.79 -15.99
C ARG A 77 39.89 14.64 -16.45
N THR A 78 40.09 14.34 -17.73
CA THR A 78 41.41 14.27 -18.36
C THR A 78 41.97 15.66 -18.64
N ASP A 79 43.28 15.82 -18.52
CA ASP A 79 43.96 17.11 -18.34
C ASP A 79 44.23 17.87 -19.67
N THR A 80 43.23 17.92 -20.56
CA THR A 80 43.39 18.43 -21.95
C THR A 80 42.67 19.74 -22.26
N ASP A 81 41.66 20.14 -21.47
CA ASP A 81 40.83 21.31 -21.76
C ASP A 81 40.93 22.40 -20.69
N ARG A 82 42.02 23.17 -20.75
CA ARG A 82 42.21 24.43 -19.99
C ARG A 82 42.47 25.62 -20.90
N LYS A 83 41.44 26.03 -21.66
CA LYS A 83 41.35 27.34 -22.34
C LYS A 83 39.96 27.96 -22.23
N SER A 84 39.53 28.18 -20.99
CA SER A 84 38.48 29.13 -20.62
C SER A 84 39.00 30.01 -19.48
N SER A 85 38.52 31.26 -19.41
CA SER A 85 38.97 32.25 -18.45
C SER A 85 38.73 31.81 -17.00
N PRO A 86 39.54 32.25 -16.03
CA PRO A 86 39.18 32.10 -14.62
C PRO A 86 37.87 32.86 -14.38
N ALA A 87 36.88 32.20 -13.78
CA ALA A 87 35.77 32.88 -13.15
C ALA A 87 36.33 33.72 -11.97
N PRO A 88 35.77 34.91 -11.69
CA PRO A 88 36.15 35.66 -10.50
C PRO A 88 35.82 34.82 -9.25
N SER A 89 36.76 34.75 -8.32
CA SER A 89 36.47 34.29 -6.97
C SER A 89 35.59 35.33 -6.30
N THR A 90 34.32 35.00 -6.08
CA THR A 90 33.46 35.75 -5.15
C THR A 90 34.06 35.61 -3.76
N VAL A 91 34.71 36.68 -3.30
CA VAL A 91 34.99 36.89 -1.87
C VAL A 91 33.63 37.11 -1.21
N ASN A 92 33.35 36.41 -0.11
CA ASN A 92 32.07 36.56 0.59
C ASN A 92 32.08 37.91 1.34
N GLN A 93 31.00 38.67 1.29
CA GLN A 93 30.99 40.05 1.78
C GLN A 93 31.30 40.14 3.28
N TYR A 94 30.87 39.14 4.07
CA TYR A 94 31.20 39.01 5.48
C TYR A 94 32.71 38.82 5.77
N GLU A 95 33.53 38.37 4.81
CA GLU A 95 34.97 38.16 5.01
C GLU A 95 35.79 39.45 4.85
N GLU A 96 35.27 40.43 4.11
CA GLU A 96 35.87 41.75 3.94
C GLU A 96 35.52 42.69 5.10
N LEU A 97 34.31 42.55 5.67
CA LEU A 97 33.85 43.31 6.85
C LEU A 97 34.35 42.72 8.18
N ALA A 98 34.79 41.45 8.20
CA ALA A 98 35.19 40.74 9.41
C ALA A 98 36.34 41.40 10.19
N VAL A 99 36.03 41.88 11.39
CA VAL A 99 36.99 42.44 12.37
C VAL A 99 37.47 41.32 13.30
N GLU A 100 38.76 41.01 13.26
CA GLU A 100 39.38 40.04 14.17
C GLU A 100 39.81 40.72 15.49
N VAL A 101 39.29 40.22 16.61
CA VAL A 101 39.54 40.64 18.01
C VAL A 101 39.78 39.38 18.85
N GLU A 102 40.53 39.48 19.96
CA GLU A 102 40.70 38.33 20.88
C GLU A 102 39.36 37.98 21.57
N GLY A 103 39.09 36.68 21.78
CA GLY A 103 37.78 36.22 22.27
C GLY A 103 37.41 36.72 23.68
N VAL A 104 38.38 37.23 24.44
CA VAL A 104 38.19 37.86 25.77
C VAL A 104 37.79 39.34 25.68
N GLU A 105 38.15 40.06 24.62
CA GLU A 105 37.81 41.47 24.40
C GLU A 105 36.49 41.64 23.62
N LEU A 106 36.09 40.59 22.86
CA LEU A 106 34.92 40.61 21.96
C LEU A 106 33.62 41.13 22.60
N LEU A 107 33.33 40.80 23.86
CA LEU A 107 32.10 41.23 24.51
C LEU A 107 32.11 42.73 24.82
N GLU A 108 33.25 43.28 25.22
CA GLU A 108 33.40 44.72 25.52
C GLU A 108 33.33 45.53 24.21
N GLU A 109 34.05 45.11 23.17
CA GLU A 109 34.01 45.71 21.83
C GLU A 109 32.62 45.68 21.17
N ILE A 110 31.84 44.61 21.36
CA ILE A 110 30.45 44.54 20.85
C ILE A 110 29.53 45.50 21.60
N LEU A 111 29.64 45.59 22.93
CA LEU A 111 28.80 46.48 23.74
C LEU A 111 29.16 47.95 23.49
N ASP A 112 30.43 48.30 23.37
CA ASP A 112 30.87 49.65 22.99
C ASP A 112 30.39 50.02 21.57
N ALA A 113 30.42 49.09 20.61
CA ALA A 113 29.89 49.34 19.26
C ALA A 113 28.36 49.56 19.26
N GLU A 114 27.62 48.84 20.10
CA GLU A 114 26.17 48.96 20.27
C GLU A 114 25.79 50.28 20.97
N ASP A 115 26.45 50.64 22.07
CA ASP A 115 26.27 51.91 22.78
C ASP A 115 26.66 53.12 21.91
N MET A 116 27.61 52.96 20.99
CA MET A 116 27.94 53.95 19.95
C MET A 116 26.99 53.94 18.73
N SER A 117 26.05 52.98 18.65
CA SER A 117 25.15 52.76 17.51
C SER A 117 25.90 52.66 16.16
N ASN A 118 26.98 51.85 16.16
CA ASN A 118 27.87 51.66 15.03
C ASN A 118 27.65 50.28 14.39
N ASP A 119 26.57 50.16 13.63
CA ASP A 119 26.11 48.89 13.03
C ASP A 119 27.20 48.23 12.15
N GLU A 120 27.96 49.01 11.38
CA GLU A 120 29.06 48.50 10.53
C GLU A 120 30.18 47.84 11.37
N ARG A 121 30.51 48.42 12.54
CA ARG A 121 31.46 47.82 13.49
C ARG A 121 30.89 46.56 14.14
N LEU A 122 29.61 46.60 14.54
CA LEU A 122 28.91 45.48 15.17
C LEU A 122 28.84 44.26 14.23
N GLU A 123 28.38 44.44 12.99
CA GLU A 123 28.35 43.40 11.96
C GLU A 123 29.76 42.84 11.70
N GLY A 124 30.77 43.71 11.60
CA GLY A 124 32.15 43.31 11.40
C GLY A 124 32.72 42.45 12.54
N LEU A 125 32.45 42.81 13.79
CA LEU A 125 32.85 42.04 14.98
C LEU A 125 32.19 40.65 15.02
N LEU A 126 30.88 40.58 14.75
CA LEU A 126 30.14 39.32 14.70
C LEU A 126 30.64 38.42 13.56
N CYS A 127 30.85 38.97 12.37
CA CYS A 127 31.40 38.25 11.22
C CYS A 127 32.84 37.77 11.47
N GLY A 128 33.65 38.57 12.16
CA GLY A 128 35.00 38.18 12.60
C GLY A 128 35.00 37.03 13.60
N ALA A 129 34.12 37.05 14.59
CA ALA A 129 33.97 35.96 15.56
C ALA A 129 33.55 34.64 14.87
N VAL A 130 32.57 34.69 13.95
CA VAL A 130 32.13 33.53 13.17
C VAL A 130 33.25 33.02 12.25
N LYS A 131 33.99 33.91 11.57
CA LYS A 131 35.17 33.59 10.75
C LYS A 131 36.26 32.88 11.55
N GLN A 132 36.57 33.35 12.76
CA GLN A 132 37.53 32.68 13.66
C GLN A 132 37.05 31.28 14.07
N LEU A 133 35.78 31.11 14.44
CA LEU A 133 35.21 29.79 14.77
C LEU A 133 35.20 28.82 13.58
N LYS A 134 34.99 29.34 12.36
CA LYS A 134 35.06 28.59 11.09
C LYS A 134 36.50 28.13 10.81
N GLN A 135 37.49 29.01 11.02
CA GLN A 135 38.92 28.72 10.83
C GLN A 135 39.48 27.71 11.84
N PHE A 136 39.11 27.85 13.13
CA PHE A 136 39.62 26.99 14.21
C PHE A 136 38.67 25.84 14.58
N ARG A 137 37.83 25.38 13.64
CA ARG A 137 36.70 24.46 13.87
C ARG A 137 37.02 23.14 14.58
N SER A 138 38.27 22.66 14.57
CA SER A 138 38.66 21.43 15.29
C SER A 138 38.84 21.67 16.81
N LYS A 139 39.19 22.90 17.21
CA LYS A 139 39.39 23.32 18.60
C LYS A 139 38.94 24.79 18.73
N PRO A 140 37.63 25.07 18.67
CA PRO A 140 37.11 26.44 18.78
C PRO A 140 37.43 27.05 20.14
N GLU A 141 37.67 28.36 20.17
CA GLU A 141 38.04 29.07 21.39
C GLU A 141 36.83 29.23 22.33
N PRO A 142 36.94 28.88 23.62
CA PRO A 142 35.84 29.00 24.59
C PRO A 142 35.27 30.41 24.72
N ALA A 143 36.10 31.44 24.83
CA ALA A 143 35.62 32.82 25.01
C ALA A 143 34.80 33.28 23.80
N MET A 144 35.29 33.01 22.59
CA MET A 144 34.63 33.31 21.32
C MET A 144 33.19 32.73 21.24
N TYR A 145 33.02 31.41 21.42
CA TYR A 145 31.67 30.82 21.27
C TYR A 145 30.77 31.06 22.49
N LEU A 146 31.31 31.20 23.70
CA LEU A 146 30.50 31.53 24.88
C LEU A 146 29.97 32.97 24.82
N THR A 147 30.75 33.92 24.33
CA THR A 147 30.31 35.30 24.09
C THR A 147 29.17 35.36 23.07
N LEU A 148 29.30 34.68 21.92
CA LEU A 148 28.21 34.64 20.93
C LEU A 148 26.95 33.95 21.47
N MET A 149 27.08 32.86 22.24
CA MET A 149 25.93 32.18 22.86
C MET A 149 25.26 33.01 23.97
N HIS A 150 26.02 33.84 24.69
CA HIS A 150 25.49 34.79 25.67
C HIS A 150 24.72 35.92 24.97
N LEU A 151 25.32 36.53 23.95
CA LEU A 151 24.68 37.57 23.13
C LEU A 151 23.41 37.05 22.45
N ALA A 152 23.42 35.84 21.89
CA ALA A 152 22.24 35.26 21.25
C ALA A 152 21.08 35.00 22.24
N LYS A 153 21.37 34.90 23.54
CA LYS A 153 20.36 34.73 24.60
C LYS A 153 19.80 36.06 25.12
N GLU A 154 20.66 37.04 25.37
CA GLU A 154 20.25 38.31 25.99
C GLU A 154 19.93 39.42 24.96
N LYS A 155 20.47 39.31 23.73
CA LYS A 155 20.39 40.30 22.65
C LYS A 155 20.31 39.62 21.26
N SER A 156 19.33 38.72 21.11
CA SER A 156 19.17 37.88 19.89
C SER A 156 19.07 38.67 18.58
N SER A 157 18.50 39.88 18.60
CA SER A 157 18.32 40.76 17.44
C SER A 157 19.62 41.22 16.77
N LEU A 158 20.77 41.20 17.47
CA LEU A 158 22.08 41.54 16.90
C LEU A 158 22.47 40.59 15.73
N PHE A 159 21.87 39.40 15.67
CA PHE A 159 22.14 38.39 14.66
C PHE A 159 21.19 38.43 13.45
N ASN A 160 20.28 39.41 13.38
CA ASN A 160 19.26 39.50 12.32
C ASN A 160 19.77 40.22 11.04
N SER A 161 21.02 40.69 11.01
CA SER A 161 21.67 41.23 9.80
C SER A 161 21.88 40.14 8.74
N GLU A 162 21.54 40.45 7.48
CA GLU A 162 21.74 39.54 6.34
C GLU A 162 23.21 39.07 6.20
N ILE A 163 24.18 39.93 6.51
CA ILE A 163 25.62 39.64 6.40
C ILE A 163 26.07 38.69 7.52
N VAL A 164 25.57 38.91 8.74
CA VAL A 164 25.82 38.02 9.89
C VAL A 164 25.17 36.64 9.66
N ILE A 165 23.95 36.62 9.09
CA ILE A 165 23.26 35.39 8.69
C ILE A 165 24.04 34.66 7.60
N GLU A 166 24.57 35.35 6.59
CA GLU A 166 25.44 34.76 5.56
C GLU A 166 26.68 34.13 6.19
N ALA A 167 27.38 34.85 7.08
CA ALA A 167 28.56 34.34 7.79
C ALA A 167 28.26 33.04 8.55
N ILE A 168 27.15 33.01 9.30
CA ILE A 168 26.71 31.84 10.08
C ILE A 168 26.32 30.68 9.15
N CYS A 169 25.51 30.93 8.12
CA CYS A 169 25.10 29.91 7.15
C CYS A 169 26.30 29.35 6.37
N SER A 170 27.27 30.19 5.99
CA SER A 170 28.52 29.76 5.35
C SER A 170 29.36 28.82 6.24
N THR A 171 29.13 28.85 7.56
CA THR A 171 29.79 28.01 8.56
C THR A 171 29.02 26.70 8.81
N LEU A 172 27.74 26.61 8.43
CA LEU A 172 26.95 25.36 8.41
C LEU A 172 27.12 24.54 7.12
N LYS A 173 27.53 25.18 6.01
CA LYS A 173 27.85 24.52 4.73
C LYS A 173 29.11 23.63 4.82
N ARG A 174 29.19 22.64 3.92
CA ARG A 174 30.33 21.72 3.83
C ARG A 174 31.57 22.42 3.27
N ASP A 175 32.64 22.49 4.05
CA ASP A 175 33.96 22.86 3.54
C ASP A 175 34.54 21.72 2.68
N VAL A 176 34.81 22.03 1.40
CA VAL A 176 35.35 21.09 0.40
C VAL A 176 36.89 21.00 0.47
N SER A 177 37.55 21.93 1.14
CA SER A 177 39.02 21.96 1.31
C SER A 177 39.52 21.01 2.41
N LEU A 178 38.67 20.70 3.40
CA LEU A 178 39.01 19.84 4.53
C LEU A 178 38.91 18.34 4.16
N ASN A 179 39.97 17.59 4.48
CA ASN A 179 40.05 16.17 4.16
C ASN A 179 39.08 15.31 4.98
N PHE A 180 38.45 14.33 4.33
CA PHE A 180 37.50 13.31 4.85
C PHE A 180 37.89 12.55 6.14
N LYS A 181 39.08 12.75 6.71
CA LYS A 181 39.59 12.01 7.87
C LYS A 181 39.39 12.68 9.22
N SER A 182 38.85 13.90 9.24
CA SER A 182 38.45 14.60 10.46
C SER A 182 36.98 15.00 10.36
N LYS A 183 36.09 14.25 11.03
CA LYS A 183 34.82 14.83 11.47
C LYS A 183 35.19 16.05 12.33
N GLY A 184 34.81 17.25 11.90
CA GLY A 184 35.09 18.49 12.65
C GLY A 184 34.41 18.48 14.01
N ASN A 185 34.85 19.32 14.95
CA ASN A 185 34.19 19.42 16.25
C ASN A 185 32.75 19.94 16.03
N PRO A 186 31.70 19.20 16.42
CA PRO A 186 30.32 19.60 16.15
C PRO A 186 29.91 20.86 16.93
N LEU A 187 30.63 21.26 17.98
CA LEU A 187 30.33 22.44 18.80
C LEU A 187 30.17 23.72 17.98
N VAL A 188 30.93 23.91 16.90
CA VAL A 188 30.75 25.08 16.02
C VAL A 188 29.41 25.02 15.30
N SER A 189 29.04 23.86 14.75
CA SER A 189 27.73 23.70 14.09
C SER A 189 26.57 23.85 15.07
N VAL A 190 26.70 23.30 16.28
CA VAL A 190 25.69 23.44 17.36
C VAL A 190 25.53 24.90 17.74
N CYS A 191 26.62 25.61 18.01
CA CYS A 191 26.63 27.04 18.31
C CYS A 191 25.93 27.85 17.20
N MET A 192 26.30 27.65 15.92
CA MET A 192 25.64 28.33 14.79
C MET A 192 24.13 28.05 14.74
N CYS A 193 23.70 26.79 14.91
CA CYS A 193 22.28 26.43 14.93
C CYS A 193 21.53 27.03 16.13
N SER A 194 22.15 27.10 17.31
CA SER A 194 21.57 27.72 18.50
C SER A 194 21.41 29.24 18.36
N ILE A 195 22.39 29.91 17.73
CA ILE A 195 22.31 31.35 17.44
C ILE A 195 21.17 31.64 16.46
N LEU A 196 21.09 30.91 15.33
CA LEU A 196 19.99 31.10 14.36
C LEU A 196 18.62 30.79 14.98
N LEU A 197 18.52 29.76 15.83
CA LEU A 197 17.29 29.45 16.55
C LEU A 197 16.88 30.60 17.48
N ALA A 198 17.80 31.14 18.28
CA ALA A 198 17.49 32.21 19.23
C ALA A 198 17.16 33.54 18.53
N ALA A 199 17.82 33.85 17.41
CA ALA A 199 17.55 35.01 16.56
C ALA A 199 16.16 34.98 15.91
N PHE A 200 15.70 33.78 15.48
CA PHE A 200 14.47 33.63 14.67
C PHE A 200 13.31 32.90 15.39
N ILE A 201 13.41 32.55 16.68
CA ILE A 201 12.35 31.79 17.38
C ILE A 201 11.01 32.53 17.41
N GLU A 202 11.03 33.85 17.54
CA GLU A 202 9.84 34.71 17.55
C GLU A 202 9.36 35.10 16.13
N GLU A 203 10.21 34.98 15.11
CA GLU A 203 9.92 35.40 13.73
C GLU A 203 9.05 34.38 12.97
N GLU A 204 7.92 34.84 12.43
CA GLU A 204 7.00 33.96 11.69
C GLU A 204 7.58 33.45 10.36
N ASN A 205 8.57 34.16 9.78
CA ASN A 205 9.09 33.89 8.43
C ASN A 205 10.63 33.74 8.42
N TRP A 206 11.11 32.53 8.21
CA TRP A 206 12.54 32.17 8.23
C TRP A 206 13.19 32.27 6.83
N PRO A 207 14.46 32.73 6.72
CA PRO A 207 15.22 32.76 5.47
C PRO A 207 15.29 31.40 4.76
N ASP A 208 15.16 31.41 3.42
CA ASP A 208 15.26 30.20 2.59
C ASP A 208 16.66 29.55 2.64
N GLU A 209 17.69 30.35 2.96
CA GLU A 209 19.07 29.92 3.18
C GLU A 209 19.19 28.84 4.27
N PHE A 210 18.31 28.86 5.29
CA PHE A 210 18.28 27.83 6.33
C PHE A 210 17.91 26.46 5.76
N VAL A 211 17.03 26.42 4.76
CA VAL A 211 16.68 25.19 4.03
C VAL A 211 17.85 24.74 3.15
N LYS A 212 18.57 25.68 2.50
CA LYS A 212 19.74 25.37 1.67
C LYS A 212 20.86 24.72 2.49
N VAL A 213 21.22 25.27 3.66
CA VAL A 213 22.25 24.68 4.52
C VAL A 213 21.82 23.34 5.12
N PHE A 214 20.54 23.15 5.44
CA PHE A 214 19.99 21.86 5.88
C PHE A 214 20.13 20.79 4.78
N ILE A 215 19.92 21.15 3.52
CA ILE A 215 20.06 20.23 2.37
C ILE A 215 21.53 19.89 2.12
N ASP A 216 22.44 20.88 2.19
CA ASP A 216 23.88 20.68 2.03
C ASP A 216 24.44 19.69 3.07
N ASP A 217 24.13 19.86 4.37
CA ASP A 217 24.57 18.91 5.40
C ASP A 217 23.82 17.57 5.28
N SER A 218 22.52 17.57 4.93
CA SER A 218 21.74 16.35 4.75
C SER A 218 22.23 15.44 3.63
N LEU A 219 22.77 16.00 2.54
CA LEU A 219 23.46 15.24 1.49
C LEU A 219 24.91 14.94 1.85
N GLY A 220 25.56 15.85 2.58
CA GLY A 220 26.97 15.81 3.00
C GLY A 220 27.29 14.78 4.09
N ASP A 221 28.05 15.18 5.10
CA ASP A 221 28.49 14.27 6.16
C ASP A 221 27.51 14.19 7.35
N ARG A 222 26.38 14.92 7.28
CA ARG A 222 25.30 14.99 8.29
C ARG A 222 25.82 15.34 9.68
N VAL A 223 26.66 16.38 9.75
CA VAL A 223 27.38 16.85 10.93
C VAL A 223 26.44 17.39 12.01
N TRP A 224 25.33 18.01 11.62
CA TRP A 224 24.43 18.71 12.54
C TRP A 224 22.95 18.37 12.38
N VAL A 225 22.47 18.00 11.17
CA VAL A 225 21.04 17.71 10.94
C VAL A 225 20.49 16.49 11.68
N ASP A 226 21.35 15.58 12.16
CA ASP A 226 20.98 14.42 12.97
C ASP A 226 21.15 14.63 14.49
N ARG A 227 21.67 15.80 14.95
CA ARG A 227 21.99 16.03 16.37
C ARG A 227 20.77 16.44 17.20
N SER A 228 20.68 15.87 18.40
CA SER A 228 19.77 16.30 19.48
C SER A 228 19.81 17.80 19.72
N ASP A 229 21.03 18.34 19.84
CA ASP A 229 21.33 19.70 20.25
C ASP A 229 20.96 20.74 19.17
N CYS A 230 20.80 20.29 17.92
CA CYS A 230 20.32 21.11 16.81
C CYS A 230 18.80 20.97 16.56
N LYS A 231 18.11 20.09 17.30
CA LYS A 231 16.76 19.62 16.94
C LYS A 231 15.74 20.77 16.82
N GLY A 232 15.76 21.75 17.72
CA GLY A 232 14.82 22.88 17.67
C GLY A 232 14.93 23.75 16.41
N PHE A 233 16.15 23.89 15.88
CA PHE A 233 16.39 24.54 14.58
C PHE A 233 15.94 23.64 13.44
N VAL A 234 16.37 22.37 13.45
CA VAL A 234 16.02 21.37 12.42
C VAL A 234 14.51 21.18 12.27
N ASP A 235 13.77 21.04 13.37
CA ASP A 235 12.31 20.89 13.39
C ASP A 235 11.61 22.06 12.70
N ASN A 236 12.05 23.29 12.95
CA ASN A 236 11.50 24.49 12.34
C ASN A 236 11.86 24.58 10.84
N VAL A 237 13.10 24.23 10.45
CA VAL A 237 13.51 24.19 9.03
C VAL A 237 12.70 23.16 8.23
N ILE A 238 12.46 21.95 8.76
CA ILE A 238 11.70 20.91 8.04
C ILE A 238 10.19 21.25 7.89
N THR A 239 9.68 22.29 8.56
CA THR A 239 8.30 22.74 8.32
C THR A 239 8.08 23.20 6.88
N ALA A 240 9.13 23.67 6.20
CA ALA A 240 9.11 24.01 4.77
C ALA A 240 8.59 22.87 3.88
N PHE A 241 8.73 21.62 4.30
CA PHE A 241 8.45 20.45 3.47
C PHE A 241 7.05 19.87 3.65
N ASN A 242 6.29 20.32 4.66
CA ASN A 242 4.94 19.82 4.97
C ASN A 242 4.85 18.28 5.06
N THR A 243 5.90 17.64 5.56
CA THR A 243 6.03 16.16 5.60
C THR A 243 5.47 15.56 6.88
N ASN A 244 4.43 14.74 6.76
CA ASN A 244 3.93 13.90 7.85
C ASN A 244 4.87 12.71 8.10
N LEU A 245 5.88 12.90 8.97
CA LEU A 245 6.81 11.83 9.35
C LEU A 245 6.12 10.74 10.20
N PRO A 246 6.33 9.44 9.92
CA PRO A 246 5.72 8.36 10.69
C PRO A 246 6.29 8.29 12.12
N PRO A 247 5.51 7.81 13.11
CA PRO A 247 6.00 7.59 14.47
C PRO A 247 7.28 6.76 14.51
N LYS A 248 8.24 7.16 15.35
CA LYS A 248 9.56 6.49 15.46
C LYS A 248 9.47 4.98 15.77
N SER A 249 8.38 4.53 16.37
CA SER A 249 8.08 3.11 16.61
C SER A 249 7.90 2.28 15.33
N LEU A 250 7.43 2.87 14.22
CA LEU A 250 7.34 2.19 12.92
C LEU A 250 8.69 2.07 12.19
N LEU A 251 9.68 2.88 12.60
CA LEU A 251 11.02 2.90 12.02
C LEU A 251 12.02 2.00 12.78
N GLN A 252 11.66 1.53 13.99
CA GLN A 252 12.46 0.56 14.73
C GLN A 252 12.15 -0.86 14.24
N SER A 253 13.08 -1.46 13.50
CA SER A 253 13.12 -2.91 13.32
C SER A 253 13.42 -3.57 14.66
N GLU A 254 12.59 -4.53 15.10
CA GLU A 254 12.89 -5.32 16.31
C GLU A 254 14.30 -5.94 16.22
N PRO A 255 15.10 -5.90 17.30
CA PRO A 255 16.43 -6.50 17.32
C PRO A 255 16.30 -8.03 17.22
N SER A 256 16.60 -8.58 16.05
CA SER A 256 16.39 -9.99 15.73
C SER A 256 17.27 -10.92 16.58
N GLN A 257 16.71 -11.48 17.65
CA GLN A 257 17.35 -12.53 18.43
C GLN A 257 17.49 -13.81 17.59
N GLY A 258 18.68 -14.06 17.04
CA GLY A 258 18.98 -15.24 16.23
C GLY A 258 20.29 -15.07 15.47
N GLY A 259 21.40 -15.48 16.08
CA GLY A 259 22.73 -15.18 15.58
C GLY A 259 23.17 -16.02 14.37
N SER A 260 23.57 -15.36 13.28
CA SER A 260 24.73 -15.76 12.46
C SER A 260 25.19 -14.63 11.55
N ALA A 261 26.48 -14.27 11.63
CA ALA A 261 27.28 -13.50 10.68
C ALA A 261 26.67 -12.23 10.02
N SER A 262 26.96 -11.07 10.61
CA SER A 262 27.18 -9.72 10.03
C SER A 262 26.43 -9.28 8.75
N PRO A 263 25.89 -8.05 8.77
CA PRO A 263 26.76 -6.90 8.44
C PRO A 263 27.18 -6.10 9.67
N VAL A 264 28.25 -5.32 9.50
CA VAL A 264 28.85 -4.49 10.56
C VAL A 264 27.85 -3.46 11.08
N VAL A 265 27.43 -3.64 12.34
CA VAL A 265 27.03 -2.51 13.18
C VAL A 265 28.30 -1.71 13.42
N VAL A 266 28.34 -0.46 12.97
CA VAL A 266 29.33 0.49 13.46
C VAL A 266 28.77 0.97 14.80
N GLU A 267 29.39 0.55 15.89
CA GLU A 267 29.11 1.10 17.21
C GLU A 267 29.70 2.53 17.22
N ASP A 268 28.84 3.55 17.24
CA ASP A 268 29.24 4.95 17.32
C ASP A 268 29.77 5.25 18.75
N GLU A 269 31.04 4.88 18.99
CA GLU A 269 31.70 4.93 20.31
C GLU A 269 32.00 6.38 20.81
N ASP A 270 31.71 7.41 20.01
CA ASP A 270 31.94 8.83 20.30
C ASP A 270 30.79 9.50 21.12
N GLY A 271 29.87 8.72 21.69
CA GLY A 271 28.63 9.22 22.31
C GLY A 271 28.71 9.81 23.72
N ASN A 272 29.88 9.89 24.36
CA ASN A 272 29.98 10.16 25.81
C ASN A 272 31.04 11.20 26.25
N ILE A 273 31.37 12.18 25.40
CA ILE A 273 31.92 13.46 25.90
C ILE A 273 30.73 14.31 26.35
N LYS A 274 30.32 14.13 27.61
CA LYS A 274 29.34 15.01 28.26
C LYS A 274 29.86 16.45 28.24
N THR A 275 29.28 17.28 27.39
CA THR A 275 29.54 18.72 27.37
C THR A 275 28.55 19.39 28.32
N GLU A 276 28.83 19.28 29.62
CA GLU A 276 27.90 19.67 30.70
C GLU A 276 27.57 21.18 30.74
N SER A 277 28.19 21.97 29.86
CA SER A 277 27.90 23.38 29.60
C SER A 277 26.87 23.66 28.49
N ALA A 278 26.47 22.67 27.69
CA ALA A 278 25.51 22.85 26.58
C ALA A 278 24.06 22.52 27.00
N ASP A 279 23.82 21.34 27.60
CA ASP A 279 22.48 20.89 28.05
C ASP A 279 21.79 21.90 29.00
N ASN A 280 22.58 22.66 29.76
CA ASN A 280 22.08 23.54 30.82
C ASN A 280 21.65 24.95 30.36
N LEU A 281 21.83 25.32 29.07
CA LEU A 281 21.44 26.66 28.60
C LEU A 281 19.99 26.77 28.11
N PHE A 282 19.42 25.67 27.60
CA PHE A 282 18.06 25.58 27.03
C PHE A 282 17.23 24.45 27.67
N GLY A 283 17.45 24.16 28.95
CA GLY A 283 16.72 23.10 29.67
C GLY A 283 15.20 23.36 29.72
N ASP A 284 14.42 22.38 29.25
CA ASP A 284 12.94 22.36 29.27
C ASP A 284 12.24 23.62 28.70
N LEU A 285 12.87 24.33 27.76
CA LEU A 285 12.17 25.33 26.95
C LEU A 285 11.31 24.64 25.89
N ASP A 286 10.01 24.91 25.89
CA ASP A 286 9.08 24.54 24.81
C ASP A 286 9.47 25.30 23.51
N ILE A 287 10.34 24.69 22.70
CA ILE A 287 10.77 25.27 21.43
C ILE A 287 9.58 25.25 20.47
N ASN A 288 9.01 26.44 20.20
CA ASN A 288 7.89 26.60 19.27
C ASN A 288 8.26 26.12 17.85
N VAL A 289 7.60 25.06 17.40
CA VAL A 289 7.67 24.52 16.03
C VAL A 289 6.33 24.78 15.34
N PHE A 290 6.34 25.66 14.34
CA PHE A 290 5.19 25.98 13.49
C PHE A 290 5.67 26.37 12.08
N PRO A 291 4.81 26.44 11.05
CA PRO A 291 5.24 26.70 9.67
C PRO A 291 5.99 28.04 9.52
N ARG A 292 7.30 27.97 9.22
CA ARG A 292 8.17 29.16 9.14
C ARG A 292 8.38 29.72 7.72
N TYR A 293 7.72 29.17 6.71
CA TYR A 293 7.99 29.51 5.29
C TYR A 293 6.77 29.98 4.47
N PRO A 294 5.82 30.77 5.03
CA PRO A 294 4.54 31.07 4.39
C PRO A 294 4.65 31.81 3.04
N PHE A 295 5.71 32.58 2.79
CA PHE A 295 5.83 33.41 1.57
C PHE A 295 6.77 32.84 0.50
N GLN A 296 7.66 31.91 0.85
CA GLN A 296 8.68 31.34 -0.04
C GLN A 296 8.47 29.84 -0.36
N GLN A 297 7.33 29.28 0.03
CA GLN A 297 6.97 27.86 -0.13
C GLN A 297 7.20 27.31 -1.56
N ASP A 298 6.66 27.98 -2.58
CA ASP A 298 6.77 27.54 -4.00
C ASP A 298 8.22 27.57 -4.51
N SER A 299 9.00 28.56 -4.05
CA SER A 299 10.41 28.72 -4.41
C SER A 299 11.26 27.60 -3.79
N ILE A 300 11.00 27.27 -2.52
CA ILE A 300 11.66 26.18 -1.80
C ILE A 300 11.28 24.83 -2.41
N GLU A 301 10.00 24.59 -2.72
CA GLU A 301 9.57 23.34 -3.37
C GLU A 301 10.28 23.17 -4.73
N THR A 302 10.30 24.21 -5.56
CA THR A 302 11.00 24.20 -6.86
C THR A 302 12.50 23.88 -6.70
N PHE A 303 13.19 24.57 -5.78
CA PHE A 303 14.61 24.34 -5.51
C PHE A 303 14.91 22.92 -5.02
N VAL A 304 14.11 22.43 -4.05
CA VAL A 304 14.23 21.06 -3.51
C VAL A 304 14.04 20.01 -4.60
N ILE A 305 13.01 20.19 -5.42
CA ILE A 305 12.66 19.28 -6.50
C ILE A 305 13.78 19.21 -7.56
N ASP A 306 14.28 20.36 -8.03
CA ASP A 306 15.32 20.38 -9.07
C ASP A 306 16.67 19.85 -8.56
N LEU A 307 17.01 20.14 -7.30
CA LEU A 307 18.18 19.57 -6.63
C LEU A 307 18.06 18.04 -6.48
N ILE A 308 16.90 17.53 -6.08
CA ILE A 308 16.63 16.08 -6.01
C ILE A 308 16.69 15.45 -7.41
N LYS A 309 16.10 16.07 -8.43
CA LYS A 309 16.22 15.64 -9.84
C LYS A 309 17.68 15.56 -10.28
N GLU A 310 18.52 16.53 -9.91
CA GLU A 310 19.95 16.49 -10.24
C GLU A 310 20.67 15.31 -9.56
N GLN A 311 20.50 15.14 -8.25
CA GLN A 311 21.16 14.06 -7.50
C GLN A 311 20.70 12.66 -7.94
N ILE A 312 19.43 12.52 -8.36
CA ILE A 312 18.84 11.28 -8.91
C ILE A 312 19.36 10.93 -10.31
N ASN A 313 19.79 11.94 -11.10
CA ASN A 313 20.29 11.77 -12.46
C ASN A 313 21.83 11.68 -12.54
N ARG A 314 22.55 12.22 -11.55
CA ARG A 314 23.96 11.88 -11.31
C ARG A 314 24.10 10.37 -11.12
N ARG A 315 25.02 9.72 -11.83
CA ARG A 315 25.23 8.26 -11.75
C ARG A 315 25.89 7.85 -10.43
N GLN A 316 25.09 7.66 -9.39
CA GLN A 316 25.56 7.18 -8.09
C GLN A 316 25.79 5.66 -8.10
N GLY A 317 26.84 5.21 -7.41
CA GLY A 317 26.96 3.81 -6.98
C GLY A 317 26.04 3.52 -5.79
N THR A 318 26.06 2.28 -5.29
CA THR A 318 25.28 1.87 -4.11
C THR A 318 25.97 2.28 -2.80
N ASP A 319 26.31 3.56 -2.69
CA ASP A 319 27.20 4.13 -1.69
C ASP A 319 26.45 4.96 -0.62
N SER A 320 27.17 5.59 0.31
CA SER A 320 26.58 6.42 1.38
C SER A 320 25.73 7.57 0.85
N THR A 321 26.12 8.21 -0.25
CA THR A 321 25.39 9.31 -0.89
C THR A 321 23.94 8.94 -1.23
N ALA A 322 23.70 7.70 -1.65
CA ALA A 322 22.34 7.21 -1.93
C ALA A 322 21.48 7.10 -0.65
N ARG A 323 22.08 6.78 0.50
CA ARG A 323 21.37 6.76 1.80
C ARG A 323 21.02 8.16 2.27
N ASN A 324 21.93 9.11 2.10
CA ASN A 324 21.72 10.51 2.45
C ASN A 324 20.61 11.13 1.58
N LEU A 325 20.65 10.87 0.26
CA LEU A 325 19.59 11.26 -0.66
C LEU A 325 18.23 10.64 -0.27
N ILE A 326 18.18 9.35 0.10
CA ILE A 326 16.94 8.70 0.60
C ILE A 326 16.43 9.36 1.88
N ARG A 327 17.31 9.72 2.83
CA ARG A 327 16.90 10.45 4.04
C ARG A 327 16.35 11.84 3.72
N LEU A 328 16.99 12.60 2.85
CA LEU A 328 16.48 13.90 2.38
C LEU A 328 15.11 13.75 1.67
N MET A 329 14.98 12.77 0.77
CA MET A 329 13.71 12.46 0.09
C MET A 329 12.61 12.01 1.06
N THR A 330 12.98 11.40 2.20
CA THR A 330 12.05 11.08 3.29
C THR A 330 11.62 12.33 4.06
N SER A 331 12.52 13.28 4.30
CA SER A 331 12.19 14.58 4.92
C SER A 331 11.36 15.49 4.01
N THR A 332 11.43 15.31 2.69
CA THR A 332 10.81 16.18 1.67
C THR A 332 9.59 15.57 0.96
N CYS A 333 9.04 14.46 1.47
CA CYS A 333 7.95 13.73 0.81
C CYS A 333 6.54 14.31 1.00
N GLY A 334 6.38 15.44 1.70
CA GLY A 334 5.17 16.28 1.59
C GLY A 334 4.96 16.81 0.17
N TYR A 335 6.04 17.04 -0.58
CA TYR A 335 6.00 17.41 -2.00
C TYR A 335 5.61 16.23 -2.90
N GLY A 336 4.61 16.43 -3.76
CA GLY A 336 4.06 15.39 -4.63
C GLY A 336 5.05 14.83 -5.65
N GLU A 337 5.86 15.70 -6.28
CA GLU A 337 6.88 15.23 -7.23
C GLU A 337 8.00 14.46 -6.52
N VAL A 338 8.34 14.79 -5.27
CA VAL A 338 9.31 14.01 -4.48
C VAL A 338 8.78 12.62 -4.17
N ARG A 339 7.48 12.45 -3.83
CA ARG A 339 6.86 11.11 -3.70
C ARG A 339 6.94 10.31 -5.00
N LEU A 340 6.70 10.97 -6.13
CA LEU A 340 6.64 10.34 -7.44
C LEU A 340 8.03 9.91 -7.94
N LEU A 341 9.03 10.79 -7.81
CA LEU A 341 10.45 10.46 -8.03
C LEU A 341 10.92 9.35 -7.08
N SER A 342 10.48 9.37 -5.82
CA SER A 342 10.76 8.31 -4.84
C SER A 342 10.19 6.97 -5.27
N ALA A 343 8.93 6.90 -5.69
CA ALA A 343 8.29 5.64 -6.10
C ALA A 343 8.98 5.00 -7.32
N GLN A 344 9.27 5.80 -8.36
CA GLN A 344 10.00 5.35 -9.55
C GLN A 344 11.41 4.84 -9.21
N LYS A 345 12.11 5.48 -8.26
CA LYS A 345 13.48 5.08 -7.85
C LYS A 345 13.50 3.98 -6.78
N LEU A 346 12.46 3.84 -5.96
CA LEU A 346 12.26 2.69 -5.05
C LEU A 346 12.10 1.40 -5.86
N GLU A 347 11.33 1.40 -6.95
CA GLU A 347 11.30 0.22 -7.82
C GLU A 347 12.69 -0.05 -8.43
N MET A 348 13.45 0.97 -8.84
CA MET A 348 14.83 0.77 -9.33
C MET A 348 15.78 0.19 -8.26
N TRP A 349 15.76 0.75 -7.04
CA TRP A 349 16.58 0.31 -5.90
C TRP A 349 16.21 -1.10 -5.40
N LEU A 350 14.97 -1.55 -5.65
CA LEU A 350 14.46 -2.87 -5.25
C LEU A 350 14.31 -3.87 -6.45
N GLN A 351 14.48 -3.37 -7.68
CA GLN A 351 14.55 -3.98 -9.01
C GLN A 351 13.24 -4.24 -9.79
N ASN A 352 12.68 -3.18 -10.40
CA ASN A 352 12.35 -3.01 -11.84
C ASN A 352 12.03 -1.51 -12.14
N PRO A 353 11.73 -1.09 -13.39
CA PRO A 353 11.38 0.31 -13.67
C PRO A 353 10.17 0.53 -14.61
N LYS A 354 9.17 1.31 -14.16
CA LYS A 354 8.21 2.05 -15.02
C LYS A 354 7.81 3.41 -14.43
N ASN A 355 7.38 4.33 -15.31
CA ASN A 355 7.07 5.72 -14.98
C ASN A 355 5.76 6.19 -15.66
N ASP A 356 4.98 6.99 -14.93
CA ASP A 356 4.17 8.15 -15.34
C ASP A 356 3.98 9.01 -14.04
N PRO A 357 3.17 10.11 -14.00
CA PRO A 357 2.96 10.93 -12.80
C PRO A 357 1.51 11.03 -12.28
N ASN A 358 1.26 10.66 -11.01
CA ASN A 358 0.15 11.11 -10.13
C ASN A 358 0.26 10.43 -8.73
N ASP A 359 -0.43 10.91 -7.67
CA ASP A 359 -0.47 10.18 -6.37
C ASP A 359 -1.22 8.83 -6.47
N THR A 360 -2.30 8.77 -7.27
CA THR A 360 -2.93 7.52 -7.72
C THR A 360 -1.91 6.53 -8.31
N GLU A 361 -0.89 7.06 -8.99
CA GLU A 361 0.17 6.26 -9.57
C GLU A 361 1.31 5.95 -8.61
N VAL A 362 1.67 6.84 -7.68
CA VAL A 362 2.59 6.50 -6.57
C VAL A 362 2.13 5.18 -5.95
N LEU A 363 0.83 5.05 -5.65
CA LEU A 363 0.26 3.81 -5.14
C LEU A 363 0.25 2.67 -6.17
N SER A 364 -0.09 2.95 -7.44
CA SER A 364 -0.02 1.96 -8.53
C SER A 364 1.40 1.39 -8.72
N LEU A 365 2.46 2.19 -8.57
CA LEU A 365 3.87 1.77 -8.61
C LEU A 365 4.23 0.95 -7.36
N LEU A 366 3.87 1.43 -6.16
CA LEU A 366 4.07 0.71 -4.91
C LEU A 366 3.43 -0.70 -4.95
N ILE A 367 2.21 -0.86 -5.49
CA ILE A 367 1.54 -2.17 -5.65
C ILE A 367 2.31 -3.12 -6.59
N LYS A 368 3.02 -2.60 -7.60
CA LYS A 368 3.81 -3.40 -8.55
C LYS A 368 5.13 -3.91 -7.94
N MET A 369 5.63 -3.27 -6.88
CA MET A 369 6.87 -3.65 -6.20
C MET A 369 6.83 -5.07 -5.64
N ARG A 370 7.96 -5.79 -5.73
CA ARG A 370 8.09 -7.20 -5.36
C ARG A 370 9.04 -7.34 -4.18
N MET A 371 8.54 -7.74 -3.02
CA MET A 371 9.34 -7.75 -1.79
C MET A 371 10.08 -9.08 -1.65
N LYS A 372 11.42 -9.03 -1.71
CA LYS A 372 12.30 -10.20 -1.80
C LYS A 372 12.47 -10.96 -0.48
N THR A 373 12.12 -10.35 0.66
CA THR A 373 12.23 -10.95 1.99
C THR A 373 10.97 -10.72 2.81
N LYS A 374 10.66 -11.64 3.73
CA LYS A 374 9.47 -11.53 4.59
C LYS A 374 9.47 -10.28 5.49
N PRO A 375 10.59 -9.82 6.09
CA PRO A 375 10.61 -8.57 6.85
C PRO A 375 10.26 -7.34 5.99
N LEU A 376 10.81 -7.24 4.77
CA LEU A 376 10.47 -6.15 3.85
C LEU A 376 9.00 -6.19 3.41
N LEU A 377 8.45 -7.39 3.17
CA LEU A 377 7.03 -7.55 2.88
C LEU A 377 6.17 -7.13 4.08
N ASN A 378 6.49 -7.58 5.30
CA ASN A 378 5.76 -7.21 6.51
C ASN A 378 5.75 -5.69 6.73
N HIS A 379 6.89 -5.01 6.56
CA HIS A 379 6.99 -3.56 6.70
C HIS A 379 6.18 -2.83 5.61
N PHE A 380 6.26 -3.27 4.35
CA PHE A 380 5.43 -2.73 3.26
C PHE A 380 3.93 -2.88 3.53
N LEU A 381 3.50 -4.03 4.06
CA LEU A 381 2.10 -4.29 4.44
C LEU A 381 1.65 -3.43 5.64
N ALA A 382 2.54 -3.12 6.58
CA ALA A 382 2.26 -2.17 7.66
C ALA A 382 2.09 -0.74 7.13
N CYS A 383 2.99 -0.27 6.26
CA CYS A 383 2.84 1.03 5.60
C CYS A 383 1.57 1.13 4.76
N LEU A 384 1.19 0.06 4.05
CA LEU A 384 -0.08 0.03 3.30
C LEU A 384 -1.30 0.08 4.22
N LYS A 385 -1.23 -0.54 5.40
CA LYS A 385 -2.30 -0.44 6.41
C LYS A 385 -2.44 0.99 6.94
N GLU A 386 -1.34 1.70 7.13
CA GLU A 386 -1.35 3.11 7.55
C GLU A 386 -1.89 4.05 6.45
N VAL A 387 -1.54 3.80 5.19
CA VAL A 387 -2.18 4.50 4.05
C VAL A 387 -3.69 4.22 4.01
N LEU A 388 -4.13 3.01 4.35
CA LEU A 388 -5.55 2.62 4.37
C LEU A 388 -6.34 3.11 5.60
N SER A 389 -5.68 3.46 6.70
CA SER A 389 -6.31 4.07 7.88
C SER A 389 -6.49 5.58 7.70
N GLN A 390 -5.53 6.25 7.07
CA GLN A 390 -5.58 7.68 6.76
C GLN A 390 -6.41 7.98 5.50
N HIS A 391 -6.35 7.11 4.49
CA HIS A 391 -7.02 7.27 3.18
C HIS A 391 -7.82 6.03 2.74
N PRO A 392 -9.00 5.76 3.35
CA PRO A 392 -9.85 4.61 3.02
C PRO A 392 -10.32 4.55 1.57
N GLU A 393 -10.38 5.68 0.86
CA GLU A 393 -10.74 5.80 -0.55
C GLU A 393 -9.81 5.00 -1.48
N ASN A 394 -8.54 4.85 -1.10
CA ASN A 394 -7.55 4.09 -1.86
C ASN A 394 -7.88 2.59 -1.95
N LEU A 395 -8.68 2.04 -1.04
CA LEU A 395 -9.02 0.62 -0.95
C LEU A 395 -9.57 0.08 -2.29
N ARG A 396 -10.40 0.86 -3.00
CA ARG A 396 -10.96 0.47 -4.30
C ARG A 396 -9.89 0.35 -5.39
N MET A 397 -8.97 1.30 -5.45
CA MET A 397 -7.90 1.33 -6.45
C MET A 397 -6.86 0.24 -6.19
N ILE A 398 -6.45 0.03 -4.93
CA ILE A 398 -5.52 -1.06 -4.55
C ILE A 398 -6.13 -2.42 -4.86
N MET A 399 -7.38 -2.67 -4.47
CA MET A 399 -8.07 -3.94 -4.76
C MET A 399 -8.16 -4.18 -6.27
N THR A 400 -8.56 -3.16 -7.04
CA THR A 400 -8.67 -3.26 -8.51
C THR A 400 -7.34 -3.65 -9.15
N HIS A 401 -6.25 -2.91 -8.86
CA HIS A 401 -4.94 -3.23 -9.42
C HIS A 401 -4.44 -4.62 -9.00
N THR A 402 -4.68 -5.04 -7.75
CA THR A 402 -4.25 -6.34 -7.23
C THR A 402 -4.99 -7.50 -7.92
N ILE A 403 -6.31 -7.39 -8.08
CA ILE A 403 -7.14 -8.42 -8.74
C ILE A 403 -6.81 -8.54 -10.23
N TYR A 404 -6.71 -7.42 -10.96
CA TYR A 404 -6.29 -7.45 -12.37
C TYR A 404 -4.85 -7.96 -12.55
N ASN A 405 -3.93 -7.68 -11.62
CA ASN A 405 -2.58 -8.24 -11.67
C ASN A 405 -2.58 -9.76 -11.43
N GLU A 406 -3.39 -10.28 -10.51
CA GLU A 406 -3.47 -11.71 -10.23
C GLU A 406 -4.10 -12.52 -11.39
N LEU A 407 -5.01 -11.91 -12.15
CA LEU A 407 -5.54 -12.49 -13.39
C LEU A 407 -4.56 -12.37 -14.58
N SER A 408 -3.50 -11.57 -14.47
CA SER A 408 -2.52 -11.35 -15.53
C SER A 408 -1.48 -12.48 -15.66
N ASN A 409 -0.71 -12.44 -16.76
CA ASN A 409 0.50 -13.28 -16.94
C ASN A 409 1.68 -12.86 -16.03
N SER A 410 1.58 -11.74 -15.31
CA SER A 410 2.69 -11.06 -14.61
C SER A 410 2.41 -10.84 -13.12
N ARG A 411 1.78 -11.84 -12.49
CA ARG A 411 1.42 -11.88 -11.05
C ARG A 411 2.56 -11.43 -10.13
N ASN A 412 2.24 -10.62 -9.13
CA ASN A 412 3.13 -10.23 -8.04
C ASN A 412 2.92 -11.21 -6.87
N PRO A 413 3.97 -11.89 -6.35
CA PRO A 413 3.82 -12.79 -5.19
C PRO A 413 3.27 -12.10 -3.93
N ASN A 414 3.30 -10.77 -3.85
CA ASN A 414 2.70 -10.01 -2.76
C ASN A 414 1.15 -10.02 -2.78
N ASN A 415 0.50 -10.25 -3.93
CA ASN A 415 -0.93 -9.96 -4.16
C ASN A 415 -1.87 -10.51 -3.08
N MET A 416 -1.73 -11.79 -2.70
CA MET A 416 -2.59 -12.40 -1.68
C MET A 416 -2.39 -11.78 -0.29
N ALA A 417 -1.19 -11.31 0.04
CA ALA A 417 -0.94 -10.60 1.29
C ALA A 417 -1.52 -9.17 1.28
N LEU A 418 -1.54 -8.50 0.11
CA LEU A 418 -2.23 -7.21 -0.07
C LEU A 418 -3.74 -7.38 0.12
N ILE A 419 -4.34 -8.41 -0.48
CA ILE A 419 -5.77 -8.74 -0.28
C ILE A 419 -6.06 -9.03 1.20
N THR A 420 -5.17 -9.74 1.91
CA THR A 420 -5.29 -9.92 3.36
C THR A 420 -5.32 -8.60 4.13
N VAL A 421 -4.45 -7.63 3.83
CA VAL A 421 -4.48 -6.31 4.48
C VAL A 421 -5.74 -5.52 4.15
N LEU A 422 -6.22 -5.57 2.89
CA LEU A 422 -7.44 -4.86 2.47
C LEU A 422 -8.67 -5.37 3.23
N PHE A 423 -8.85 -6.69 3.36
CA PHE A 423 -9.93 -7.28 4.14
C PHE A 423 -9.77 -7.06 5.66
N GLN A 424 -8.54 -7.04 6.17
CA GLN A 424 -8.27 -6.69 7.58
C GLN A 424 -8.50 -5.20 7.91
N ASN A 425 -8.53 -4.32 6.91
CA ASN A 425 -8.85 -2.90 7.11
C ASN A 425 -10.36 -2.66 7.12
N SER A 426 -11.10 -3.26 6.19
CA SER A 426 -12.57 -3.14 6.12
C SER A 426 -13.17 -4.34 5.38
N GLN A 427 -13.61 -5.35 6.12
CA GLN A 427 -14.09 -6.63 5.57
C GLN A 427 -15.31 -6.45 4.66
N ASP A 428 -16.30 -5.66 5.08
CA ASP A 428 -17.51 -5.33 4.32
C ASP A 428 -17.21 -4.57 3.03
N GLN A 429 -16.37 -3.55 3.11
CA GLN A 429 -16.07 -2.68 1.97
C GLN A 429 -15.18 -3.41 0.95
N ALA A 430 -14.20 -4.20 1.42
CA ALA A 430 -13.39 -5.07 0.59
C ALA A 430 -14.24 -6.16 -0.10
N ALA A 431 -15.22 -6.74 0.60
CA ALA A 431 -16.17 -7.70 0.02
C ALA A 431 -17.03 -7.07 -1.09
N ARG A 432 -17.61 -5.88 -0.86
CA ARG A 432 -18.43 -5.18 -1.88
C ARG A 432 -17.61 -4.76 -3.10
N ILE A 433 -16.42 -4.19 -2.89
CA ILE A 433 -15.51 -3.78 -3.98
C ILE A 433 -15.02 -4.99 -4.78
N LEU A 434 -14.68 -6.11 -4.12
CA LEU A 434 -14.31 -7.35 -4.81
C LEU A 434 -15.47 -7.83 -5.70
N ALA A 435 -16.71 -7.67 -5.23
CA ALA A 435 -17.90 -8.01 -6.00
C ALA A 435 -18.14 -7.07 -7.20
N GLU A 436 -17.95 -5.75 -7.05
CA GLU A 436 -18.00 -4.79 -8.17
C GLU A 436 -16.98 -5.14 -9.27
N ILE A 437 -15.76 -5.51 -8.87
CA ILE A 437 -14.69 -5.94 -9.80
C ILE A 437 -15.05 -7.28 -10.46
N PHE A 438 -15.71 -8.18 -9.74
CA PHE A 438 -16.19 -9.44 -10.32
C PHE A 438 -17.32 -9.21 -11.32
N GLN A 439 -18.26 -8.28 -11.07
CA GLN A 439 -19.25 -7.86 -12.08
C GLN A 439 -18.56 -7.30 -13.33
N ASP A 440 -17.57 -6.42 -13.17
CA ASP A 440 -16.78 -5.85 -14.29
C ASP A 440 -16.06 -6.93 -15.12
N LEU A 441 -15.54 -7.98 -14.47
CA LEU A 441 -14.88 -9.10 -15.14
C LEU A 441 -15.88 -10.04 -15.86
N LEU A 442 -17.03 -10.33 -15.26
CA LEU A 442 -18.07 -11.19 -15.87
C LEU A 442 -18.80 -10.50 -17.05
N ALA A 443 -18.87 -9.17 -17.04
CA ALA A 443 -19.42 -8.35 -18.11
C ALA A 443 -18.48 -8.18 -19.33
N ASN A 444 -17.20 -8.51 -19.19
CA ASN A 444 -16.23 -8.47 -20.29
C ASN A 444 -16.57 -9.51 -21.38
N LYS A 445 -16.23 -9.28 -22.65
CA LYS A 445 -16.54 -10.23 -23.73
C LYS A 445 -15.80 -11.57 -23.56
N ASP A 446 -14.57 -11.57 -23.06
CA ASP A 446 -13.85 -12.80 -22.70
C ASP A 446 -14.52 -13.56 -21.55
N ASP A 447 -14.42 -14.89 -21.51
CA ASP A 447 -14.96 -15.70 -20.40
C ASP A 447 -13.99 -15.71 -19.20
N TYR A 448 -14.26 -14.83 -18.24
CA TYR A 448 -13.55 -14.78 -16.96
C TYR A 448 -14.12 -15.74 -15.90
N LEU A 449 -15.28 -16.39 -16.08
CA LEU A 449 -15.98 -17.11 -15.00
C LEU A 449 -15.09 -18.15 -14.33
N ARG A 450 -14.40 -18.97 -15.12
CA ARG A 450 -13.48 -20.00 -14.58
C ARG A 450 -12.26 -19.40 -13.88
N ALA A 451 -11.83 -18.20 -14.27
CA ALA A 451 -10.72 -17.49 -13.64
C ALA A 451 -11.13 -16.86 -12.31
N VAL A 452 -12.29 -16.17 -12.25
CA VAL A 452 -12.81 -15.59 -11.00
C VAL A 452 -13.26 -16.67 -10.00
N ARG A 453 -13.79 -17.81 -10.46
CA ARG A 453 -14.04 -19.00 -9.62
C ARG A 453 -12.76 -19.56 -8.98
N ALA A 454 -11.63 -19.52 -9.68
CA ALA A 454 -10.35 -19.96 -9.11
C ALA A 454 -9.79 -18.91 -8.13
N LEU A 455 -9.90 -17.63 -8.48
CA LEU A 455 -9.42 -16.52 -7.66
C LEU A 455 -10.19 -16.38 -6.34
N LEU A 456 -11.53 -16.49 -6.34
CA LEU A 456 -12.32 -16.42 -5.11
C LEU A 456 -11.97 -17.53 -4.11
N ARG A 457 -11.67 -18.74 -4.62
CA ARG A 457 -11.19 -19.87 -3.82
C ARG A 457 -9.77 -19.66 -3.28
N GLU A 458 -8.92 -18.94 -4.01
CA GLU A 458 -7.59 -18.51 -3.57
C GLU A 458 -7.70 -17.44 -2.47
N ILE A 459 -8.55 -16.43 -2.65
CA ILE A 459 -8.81 -15.35 -1.69
C ILE A 459 -9.37 -15.92 -0.39
N ALA A 460 -10.46 -16.68 -0.44
CA ALA A 460 -11.07 -17.30 0.75
C ALA A 460 -10.07 -18.18 1.52
N ARG A 461 -9.22 -18.95 0.82
CA ARG A 461 -8.17 -19.76 1.45
C ARG A 461 -7.10 -18.91 2.16
N ASN A 462 -6.63 -17.83 1.54
CA ASN A 462 -5.61 -16.96 2.15
C ASN A 462 -6.17 -16.19 3.36
N LEU A 463 -7.45 -15.79 3.29
CA LEU A 463 -8.21 -15.19 4.38
C LEU A 463 -8.70 -16.20 5.43
N ARG A 464 -8.34 -17.49 5.34
CA ARG A 464 -8.77 -18.55 6.27
C ARG A 464 -10.29 -18.69 6.40
N HIS A 465 -11.02 -18.42 5.32
CA HIS A 465 -12.48 -18.31 5.22
C HIS A 465 -13.12 -17.10 5.92
N ASP A 466 -12.32 -16.14 6.42
CA ASP A 466 -12.79 -14.88 7.01
C ASP A 466 -13.18 -13.84 5.94
N VAL A 467 -14.18 -14.20 5.13
CA VAL A 467 -14.81 -13.34 4.11
C VAL A 467 -16.26 -13.13 4.50
N HIS A 468 -16.72 -11.88 4.53
CA HIS A 468 -18.14 -11.59 4.71
C HIS A 468 -18.91 -11.91 3.41
N PHE A 469 -19.23 -13.20 3.23
CA PHE A 469 -19.81 -13.74 2.01
C PHE A 469 -21.19 -13.14 1.68
N SER A 470 -22.03 -12.80 2.68
CA SER A 470 -23.30 -12.10 2.43
C SER A 470 -23.09 -10.71 1.82
N ALA A 471 -22.16 -9.91 2.33
CA ALA A 471 -21.82 -8.60 1.75
C ALA A 471 -21.22 -8.72 0.34
N PHE A 472 -20.40 -9.76 0.08
CA PHE A 472 -19.90 -10.06 -1.26
C PHE A 472 -21.03 -10.43 -2.24
N CYS A 473 -21.91 -11.37 -1.87
CA CYS A 473 -23.04 -11.75 -2.71
C CYS A 473 -24.00 -10.58 -2.96
N LEU A 474 -24.37 -9.82 -1.91
CA LEU A 474 -25.24 -8.66 -2.06
C LEU A 474 -24.61 -7.60 -2.98
N GLY A 475 -23.30 -7.36 -2.88
CA GLY A 475 -22.55 -6.49 -3.81
C GLY A 475 -22.57 -7.00 -5.25
N LEU A 476 -22.39 -8.30 -5.47
CA LEU A 476 -22.39 -8.96 -6.78
C LEU A 476 -23.77 -8.88 -7.47
N MET A 477 -24.82 -8.66 -6.68
CA MET A 477 -26.22 -8.62 -7.10
C MET A 477 -26.81 -7.20 -7.10
N GLN A 478 -25.97 -6.15 -7.00
CA GLN A 478 -26.41 -4.77 -7.19
C GLN A 478 -26.65 -4.44 -8.67
N GLU A 479 -27.57 -3.50 -8.90
CA GLU A 479 -27.89 -2.90 -10.19
C GLU A 479 -26.69 -2.08 -10.71
N ARG A 480 -26.35 -2.24 -12.00
CA ARG A 480 -25.20 -1.57 -12.63
C ARG A 480 -25.64 -0.81 -13.88
N ASN A 481 -25.50 0.52 -13.81
CA ASN A 481 -26.07 1.47 -14.76
C ASN A 481 -25.03 2.05 -15.73
N GLU A 482 -23.78 1.60 -15.69
CA GLU A 482 -22.76 2.08 -16.66
C GLU A 482 -22.99 1.47 -18.06
N PRO A 483 -22.65 2.18 -19.16
CA PRO A 483 -22.89 1.72 -20.54
C PRO A 483 -22.41 0.30 -20.86
N LYS A 484 -21.29 -0.12 -20.26
CA LYS A 484 -20.71 -1.47 -20.40
C LYS A 484 -21.64 -2.60 -19.92
N PHE A 485 -22.64 -2.28 -19.10
CA PHE A 485 -23.69 -3.19 -18.67
C PHE A 485 -25.00 -2.96 -19.45
N SER A 486 -25.49 -1.73 -19.54
CA SER A 486 -26.79 -1.44 -20.20
C SER A 486 -26.81 -1.90 -21.66
N ASP A 487 -25.72 -1.65 -22.38
CA ASP A 487 -25.60 -1.80 -23.83
C ASP A 487 -25.08 -3.20 -24.23
N MET A 488 -24.95 -4.11 -23.26
CA MET A 488 -24.47 -5.47 -23.45
C MET A 488 -25.46 -6.29 -24.31
N GLU A 489 -24.95 -6.99 -25.32
CA GLU A 489 -25.77 -7.80 -26.25
C GLU A 489 -26.52 -8.91 -25.47
N PRO A 490 -27.77 -9.28 -25.85
CA PRO A 490 -28.60 -10.20 -25.07
C PRO A 490 -27.96 -11.54 -24.69
N ALA A 491 -27.16 -12.14 -25.59
CA ALA A 491 -26.46 -13.40 -25.31
C ALA A 491 -25.32 -13.24 -24.26
N PHE A 492 -24.67 -12.07 -24.20
CA PHE A 492 -23.71 -11.76 -23.13
C PHE A 492 -24.44 -11.46 -21.81
N LYS A 493 -25.61 -10.81 -21.86
CA LYS A 493 -26.47 -10.57 -20.69
C LYS A 493 -26.92 -11.88 -20.04
N GLU A 494 -27.44 -12.84 -20.82
CA GLU A 494 -27.77 -14.19 -20.32
C GLU A 494 -26.57 -14.87 -19.67
N ARG A 495 -25.42 -14.88 -20.36
CA ARG A 495 -24.17 -15.45 -19.82
C ARG A 495 -23.73 -14.76 -18.53
N TYR A 496 -23.90 -13.44 -18.41
CA TYR A 496 -23.57 -12.67 -17.20
C TYR A 496 -24.46 -13.07 -16.01
N ALA A 497 -25.78 -13.16 -16.21
CA ALA A 497 -26.71 -13.56 -15.15
C ALA A 497 -26.42 -14.97 -14.63
N SER A 498 -26.30 -15.96 -15.53
CA SER A 498 -25.96 -17.34 -15.15
C SER A 498 -24.56 -17.44 -14.53
N SER A 499 -23.62 -16.54 -14.88
CA SER A 499 -22.31 -16.43 -14.21
C SER A 499 -22.38 -15.85 -12.79
N VAL A 500 -23.23 -14.85 -12.55
CA VAL A 500 -23.48 -14.31 -11.20
C VAL A 500 -24.08 -15.40 -10.30
N ALA A 501 -25.08 -16.14 -10.80
CA ALA A 501 -25.66 -17.28 -10.07
C ALA A 501 -24.61 -18.38 -9.76
N ASP A 502 -23.69 -18.67 -10.69
CA ASP A 502 -22.57 -19.61 -10.48
C ASP A 502 -21.57 -19.14 -9.41
N ILE A 503 -21.37 -17.82 -9.24
CA ILE A 503 -20.50 -17.26 -8.20
C ILE A 503 -21.22 -17.19 -6.84
N VAL A 504 -22.53 -16.90 -6.80
CA VAL A 504 -23.35 -17.02 -5.58
C VAL A 504 -23.33 -18.46 -5.07
N ALA A 505 -23.55 -19.44 -5.95
CA ALA A 505 -23.49 -20.86 -5.57
C ALA A 505 -22.09 -21.31 -5.12
N LEU A 506 -21.02 -20.84 -5.79
CA LEU A 506 -19.64 -21.05 -5.32
C LEU A 506 -19.40 -20.44 -3.93
N THR A 507 -19.99 -19.28 -3.66
CA THR A 507 -19.81 -18.56 -2.40
C THR A 507 -20.40 -19.34 -1.22
N VAL A 508 -21.60 -19.92 -1.40
CA VAL A 508 -22.21 -20.83 -0.40
C VAL A 508 -21.28 -22.02 -0.09
N PHE A 509 -20.68 -22.63 -1.10
CA PHE A 509 -19.69 -23.69 -0.90
C PHE A 509 -18.39 -23.23 -0.22
N LEU A 510 -18.02 -21.95 -0.31
CA LEU A 510 -16.81 -21.41 0.34
C LEU A 510 -17.01 -21.07 1.81
N GLY A 511 -18.26 -20.86 2.24
CA GLY A 511 -18.63 -20.83 3.66
C GLY A 511 -18.52 -22.20 4.36
N ILE A 512 -18.43 -23.31 3.62
CA ILE A 512 -18.24 -24.66 4.17
C ILE A 512 -16.77 -24.83 4.58
N THR A 513 -16.41 -24.25 5.73
CA THR A 513 -15.07 -24.34 6.32
C THR A 513 -14.79 -25.77 6.86
N PRO A 514 -13.52 -26.12 7.16
CA PRO A 514 -13.19 -27.39 7.81
C PRO A 514 -14.00 -27.64 9.10
N THR A 515 -14.19 -26.60 9.93
CA THR A 515 -15.01 -26.66 11.14
C THR A 515 -16.46 -27.04 10.85
N ILE A 516 -17.07 -26.45 9.81
CA ILE A 516 -18.46 -26.78 9.41
C ILE A 516 -18.55 -28.24 8.99
N ARG A 517 -17.57 -28.75 8.23
CA ARG A 517 -17.51 -30.17 7.82
C ARG A 517 -17.40 -31.11 9.02
N GLU A 518 -16.52 -30.80 9.97
CA GLU A 518 -16.27 -31.61 11.17
C GLU A 518 -17.46 -31.60 12.13
N THR A 519 -18.16 -30.47 12.27
CA THR A 519 -19.42 -30.39 13.04
C THR A 519 -20.54 -31.17 12.36
N ALA A 520 -20.66 -31.09 11.02
CA ALA A 520 -21.74 -31.72 10.26
C ALA A 520 -21.69 -33.26 10.19
N VAL A 521 -20.51 -33.89 10.27
CA VAL A 521 -20.41 -35.36 10.24
C VAL A 521 -20.88 -35.96 11.58
N PRO A 522 -21.86 -36.89 11.61
CA PRO A 522 -22.30 -37.54 12.84
C PRO A 522 -21.14 -38.26 13.54
N SER A 523 -20.89 -37.92 14.81
CA SER A 523 -19.88 -38.58 15.64
C SER A 523 -20.49 -39.74 16.41
N VAL A 524 -19.74 -40.84 16.55
CA VAL A 524 -20.13 -42.02 17.34
C VAL A 524 -20.08 -41.73 18.86
N LYS A 525 -19.43 -40.64 19.28
CA LYS A 525 -19.39 -40.22 20.69
C LYS A 525 -20.45 -39.17 21.00
N SER A 526 -21.27 -39.47 22.01
CA SER A 526 -22.37 -38.64 22.51
C SER A 526 -21.92 -37.45 23.39
N GLU A 527 -20.88 -36.74 22.97
CA GLU A 527 -20.54 -35.43 23.54
C GLU A 527 -21.40 -34.36 22.84
N LYS A 528 -21.88 -33.37 23.58
CA LYS A 528 -22.63 -32.24 23.00
C LYS A 528 -21.68 -31.45 22.09
N LYS A 529 -21.79 -31.64 20.77
CA LYS A 529 -21.12 -30.76 19.81
C LYS A 529 -21.64 -29.34 19.99
N ASP A 530 -20.71 -28.40 19.99
CA ASP A 530 -21.01 -27.01 19.66
C ASP A 530 -21.52 -26.96 18.20
N LEU A 531 -22.69 -26.35 18.01
CA LEU A 531 -23.34 -26.17 16.72
C LEU A 531 -23.35 -24.70 16.27
N ASP A 532 -22.86 -23.75 17.08
CA ASP A 532 -23.04 -22.31 16.85
C ASP A 532 -22.37 -21.87 15.53
N ALA A 533 -21.24 -22.47 15.18
CA ALA A 533 -20.62 -22.30 13.86
C ALA A 533 -21.49 -22.81 12.70
N LEU A 534 -22.18 -23.95 12.87
CA LEU A 534 -23.09 -24.53 11.87
C LEU A 534 -24.39 -23.72 11.74
N HIS A 535 -24.91 -23.19 12.85
CA HIS A 535 -26.04 -22.26 12.84
C HIS A 535 -25.65 -20.94 12.16
N THR A 536 -24.52 -20.32 12.53
CA THR A 536 -24.01 -19.09 11.91
C THR A 536 -23.80 -19.26 10.40
N PHE A 537 -23.24 -20.39 9.96
CA PHE A 537 -23.11 -20.73 8.53
C PHE A 537 -24.49 -20.81 7.86
N ARG A 538 -25.43 -21.57 8.43
CA ARG A 538 -26.79 -21.74 7.87
C ARG A 538 -27.53 -20.40 7.73
N ASP A 539 -27.50 -19.59 8.78
CA ASP A 539 -28.07 -18.24 8.82
C ASP A 539 -27.47 -17.34 7.72
N GLN A 540 -26.15 -17.41 7.50
CA GLN A 540 -25.47 -16.73 6.40
C GLN A 540 -26.00 -17.18 5.03
N ILE A 541 -26.21 -18.48 4.83
CA ILE A 541 -26.75 -19.01 3.56
C ILE A 541 -28.23 -18.63 3.37
N SER A 542 -29.04 -18.63 4.44
CA SER A 542 -30.44 -18.17 4.39
C SER A 542 -30.55 -16.71 3.94
N VAL A 543 -29.64 -15.85 4.40
CA VAL A 543 -29.51 -14.46 3.94
C VAL A 543 -29.09 -14.38 2.47
N ILE A 544 -28.06 -15.14 2.06
CA ILE A 544 -27.61 -15.18 0.65
C ILE A 544 -28.73 -15.66 -0.29
N GLN A 545 -29.52 -16.67 0.11
CA GLN A 545 -30.65 -17.16 -0.67
C GLN A 545 -31.79 -16.14 -0.77
N ARG A 546 -32.13 -15.42 0.32
CA ARG A 546 -33.07 -14.30 0.29
C ARG A 546 -32.62 -13.21 -0.69
N ASP A 547 -31.37 -12.78 -0.60
CA ASP A 547 -30.85 -11.68 -1.41
C ASP A 547 -30.73 -12.07 -2.90
N ALA A 548 -30.49 -13.35 -3.19
CA ALA A 548 -30.50 -13.87 -4.56
C ALA A 548 -31.91 -13.93 -5.17
N VAL A 549 -32.94 -14.25 -4.38
CA VAL A 549 -34.34 -14.15 -4.83
C VAL A 549 -34.80 -12.69 -4.96
N TRP A 550 -34.33 -11.78 -4.09
CA TRP A 550 -34.52 -10.32 -4.27
C TRP A 550 -33.92 -9.83 -5.60
N TRP A 551 -32.69 -10.25 -5.94
CA TRP A 551 -32.03 -9.93 -7.20
C TRP A 551 -32.83 -10.41 -8.41
N LEU A 552 -33.26 -11.68 -8.41
CA LEU A 552 -34.07 -12.28 -9.48
C LEU A 552 -35.45 -11.62 -9.64
N HIS A 553 -36.07 -11.17 -8.54
CA HIS A 553 -37.36 -10.48 -8.56
C HIS A 553 -37.22 -9.01 -9.00
N THR A 554 -36.21 -8.27 -8.54
CA THR A 554 -36.25 -6.79 -8.57
C THR A 554 -35.09 -6.10 -9.29
N VAL A 555 -33.96 -6.78 -9.54
CA VAL A 555 -32.77 -6.19 -10.17
C VAL A 555 -32.57 -6.75 -11.57
N LEU A 556 -32.52 -8.09 -11.70
CA LEU A 556 -32.30 -8.74 -12.99
C LEU A 556 -33.34 -8.37 -14.06
N PRO A 557 -34.66 -8.29 -13.77
CA PRO A 557 -35.67 -7.98 -14.79
C PRO A 557 -35.61 -6.53 -15.32
N LYS A 558 -35.09 -5.58 -14.53
CA LYS A 558 -34.81 -4.22 -15.02
C LYS A 558 -33.65 -4.19 -16.02
N PHE A 559 -32.69 -5.09 -15.82
CA PHE A 559 -31.41 -5.10 -16.53
C PHE A 559 -31.48 -5.89 -17.84
N MET A 560 -32.31 -6.94 -17.89
CA MET A 560 -32.57 -7.73 -19.09
C MET A 560 -33.94 -8.44 -19.03
N GLU A 561 -34.59 -8.54 -20.19
CA GLU A 561 -35.48 -9.66 -20.47
C GLU A 561 -34.63 -10.92 -20.62
N ILE A 562 -34.96 -11.99 -19.89
CA ILE A 562 -34.17 -13.24 -19.89
C ILE A 562 -35.07 -14.43 -20.25
N LYS A 563 -34.54 -15.39 -21.00
CA LYS A 563 -35.30 -16.59 -21.40
C LYS A 563 -35.81 -17.37 -20.18
N PRO A 564 -37.06 -17.88 -20.19
CA PRO A 564 -37.64 -18.64 -19.07
C PRO A 564 -36.75 -19.75 -18.51
N ALA A 565 -36.13 -20.55 -19.38
CA ALA A 565 -35.24 -21.63 -18.95
C ALA A 565 -33.99 -21.13 -18.17
N GLU A 566 -33.40 -20.01 -18.59
CA GLU A 566 -32.23 -19.42 -17.91
C GLU A 566 -32.63 -18.73 -16.59
N TYR A 567 -33.83 -18.13 -16.51
CA TYR A 567 -34.36 -17.58 -15.26
C TYR A 567 -34.60 -18.67 -14.21
N VAL A 568 -35.33 -19.72 -14.59
CA VAL A 568 -35.61 -20.86 -13.71
C VAL A 568 -34.31 -21.58 -13.33
N HIS A 569 -33.36 -21.73 -14.28
CA HIS A 569 -32.01 -22.22 -13.97
C HIS A 569 -31.34 -21.35 -12.89
N CYS A 570 -31.30 -20.02 -13.05
CA CYS A 570 -30.70 -19.13 -12.05
C CYS A 570 -31.40 -19.22 -10.68
N LEU A 571 -32.73 -19.26 -10.65
CA LEU A 571 -33.53 -19.37 -9.42
C LEU A 571 -33.27 -20.69 -8.69
N HIS A 572 -33.33 -21.82 -9.39
CA HIS A 572 -33.01 -23.13 -8.81
C HIS A 572 -31.52 -23.25 -8.43
N LYS A 573 -30.61 -22.64 -9.20
CA LYS A 573 -29.18 -22.61 -8.90
C LYS A 573 -28.90 -21.96 -7.54
N VAL A 574 -29.37 -20.72 -7.33
CA VAL A 574 -29.10 -19.99 -6.07
C VAL A 574 -29.83 -20.58 -4.87
N LEU A 575 -31.00 -21.20 -5.08
CA LEU A 575 -31.78 -21.86 -4.03
C LEU A 575 -31.32 -23.29 -3.71
N PHE A 576 -30.30 -23.84 -4.37
CA PHE A 576 -29.86 -25.23 -4.21
C PHE A 576 -30.96 -26.27 -4.52
N MET A 577 -31.59 -26.08 -5.68
CA MET A 577 -32.64 -26.92 -6.27
C MET A 577 -32.28 -27.45 -7.68
N GLU A 578 -31.16 -27.01 -8.27
CA GLU A 578 -30.67 -27.56 -9.55
C GLU A 578 -30.07 -28.97 -9.40
N ASN A 579 -29.87 -29.66 -10.53
CA ASN A 579 -29.11 -30.91 -10.56
C ASN A 579 -27.67 -30.68 -10.05
N VAL A 580 -27.20 -31.57 -9.18
CA VAL A 580 -25.84 -31.59 -8.59
C VAL A 580 -24.72 -31.33 -9.62
N GLU A 581 -24.87 -31.82 -10.85
CA GLU A 581 -23.92 -31.59 -11.96
C GLU A 581 -23.72 -30.09 -12.27
N GLN A 582 -24.76 -29.27 -12.14
CA GLN A 582 -24.70 -27.84 -12.45
C GLN A 582 -23.79 -27.04 -11.52
N TYR A 583 -23.51 -27.55 -10.32
CA TYR A 583 -22.72 -26.85 -9.31
C TYR A 583 -21.20 -27.00 -9.51
N HIS A 584 -20.78 -28.04 -10.25
CA HIS A 584 -19.37 -28.38 -10.45
C HIS A 584 -18.92 -28.46 -11.92
N ASN A 585 -19.83 -28.40 -12.91
CA ASN A 585 -19.48 -28.53 -14.33
C ASN A 585 -18.48 -27.48 -14.88
N LYS A 586 -18.35 -26.30 -14.26
CA LYS A 586 -17.44 -25.24 -14.72
C LYS A 586 -15.95 -25.54 -14.51
N ASP A 587 -15.59 -26.22 -13.41
CA ASP A 587 -14.20 -26.44 -12.98
C ASP A 587 -13.94 -27.72 -12.16
N ASN A 588 -14.92 -28.61 -12.05
CA ASN A 588 -14.94 -29.87 -11.28
C ASN A 588 -14.74 -29.69 -9.76
N TRP A 589 -14.92 -28.49 -9.23
CA TRP A 589 -14.88 -28.20 -7.79
C TRP A 589 -16.31 -28.04 -7.22
N PRO A 590 -16.63 -28.57 -6.02
CA PRO A 590 -15.76 -29.29 -5.09
C PRO A 590 -15.36 -30.70 -5.60
N PRO A 591 -14.28 -31.29 -5.03
CA PRO A 591 -13.81 -32.64 -5.41
C PRO A 591 -14.90 -33.70 -5.24
N ASP A 592 -14.86 -34.74 -6.06
CA ASP A 592 -15.89 -35.79 -6.14
C ASP A 592 -16.27 -36.39 -4.77
N VAL A 593 -15.29 -36.60 -3.89
CA VAL A 593 -15.48 -37.11 -2.52
C VAL A 593 -16.24 -36.16 -1.58
N ASP A 594 -16.21 -34.86 -1.85
CA ASP A 594 -16.80 -33.81 -1.02
C ASP A 594 -18.20 -33.40 -1.51
N ARG A 595 -18.54 -33.64 -2.78
CA ARG A 595 -19.77 -33.12 -3.43
C ARG A 595 -21.04 -33.44 -2.65
N THR A 596 -21.21 -34.67 -2.17
CA THR A 596 -22.42 -35.08 -1.43
C THR A 596 -22.58 -34.33 -0.11
N LEU A 597 -21.48 -34.05 0.61
CA LEU A 597 -21.51 -33.27 1.84
C LEU A 597 -21.74 -31.77 1.56
N PHE A 598 -21.12 -31.25 0.50
CA PHE A 598 -21.24 -29.84 0.11
C PHE A 598 -22.65 -29.50 -0.38
N MET A 599 -23.23 -30.33 -1.26
CA MET A 599 -24.63 -30.19 -1.69
C MET A 599 -25.58 -30.27 -0.51
N ARG A 600 -25.35 -31.24 0.40
CA ARG A 600 -26.18 -31.38 1.60
C ARG A 600 -26.14 -30.09 2.43
N LEU A 601 -24.96 -29.60 2.81
CA LEU A 601 -24.83 -28.42 3.67
C LEU A 601 -25.33 -27.12 3.03
N ALA A 602 -25.22 -26.98 1.71
CA ALA A 602 -25.76 -25.83 0.99
C ALA A 602 -27.29 -25.84 0.85
N ALA A 603 -27.91 -27.03 0.87
CA ALA A 603 -29.35 -27.21 0.80
C ALA A 603 -30.01 -27.27 2.20
N GLU A 604 -29.41 -27.95 3.18
CA GLU A 604 -29.90 -28.10 4.55
C GLU A 604 -29.72 -26.82 5.38
N VAL A 605 -30.43 -25.76 4.96
CA VAL A 605 -30.44 -24.42 5.54
C VAL A 605 -31.88 -23.97 5.82
N PRO A 606 -32.13 -23.14 6.85
CA PRO A 606 -33.43 -22.48 7.03
C PRO A 606 -33.81 -21.66 5.78
N VAL A 607 -35.11 -21.50 5.55
CA VAL A 607 -35.64 -20.51 4.60
C VAL A 607 -36.17 -19.31 5.38
N LEU A 608 -36.07 -18.10 4.81
CA LEU A 608 -36.67 -16.90 5.41
C LEU A 608 -38.06 -16.65 4.83
N GLU A 609 -38.94 -16.03 5.61
CA GLU A 609 -40.30 -15.67 5.18
C GLU A 609 -40.28 -14.79 3.92
N ASP A 610 -39.38 -13.81 3.86
CA ASP A 610 -39.14 -12.97 2.69
C ASP A 610 -38.71 -13.76 1.44
N THR A 611 -37.92 -14.84 1.59
CA THR A 611 -37.56 -15.73 0.47
C THR A 611 -38.80 -16.44 -0.08
N LEU A 612 -39.65 -16.99 0.79
CA LEU A 612 -40.88 -17.68 0.39
C LEU A 612 -41.88 -16.69 -0.25
N MET A 613 -42.10 -15.53 0.38
CA MET A 613 -42.97 -14.48 -0.17
C MET A 613 -42.51 -14.04 -1.56
N ARG A 614 -41.20 -13.82 -1.76
CA ARG A 614 -40.68 -13.44 -3.09
C ARG A 614 -40.82 -14.53 -4.12
N VAL A 615 -40.60 -15.81 -3.79
CA VAL A 615 -40.85 -16.93 -4.74
C VAL A 615 -42.31 -16.94 -5.18
N LEU A 616 -43.27 -16.76 -4.27
CA LEU A 616 -44.69 -16.69 -4.60
C LEU A 616 -45.06 -15.44 -5.41
N VAL A 617 -44.47 -14.27 -5.10
CA VAL A 617 -44.70 -13.04 -5.89
C VAL A 617 -44.08 -13.14 -7.29
N ILE A 618 -42.92 -13.79 -7.45
CA ILE A 618 -42.34 -14.10 -8.76
C ILE A 618 -43.34 -14.95 -9.57
N GLY A 619 -43.89 -16.02 -8.98
CA GLY A 619 -44.86 -16.91 -9.64
C GLY A 619 -46.25 -16.30 -9.90
N LEU A 620 -46.58 -15.18 -9.26
CA LEU A 620 -47.82 -14.42 -9.49
C LEU A 620 -47.62 -13.23 -10.46
N SER A 621 -46.37 -12.92 -10.83
CA SER A 621 -46.06 -11.82 -11.74
C SER A 621 -46.23 -12.27 -13.20
N PRO A 622 -47.02 -11.57 -14.04
CA PRO A 622 -47.14 -11.92 -15.45
C PRO A 622 -45.85 -11.65 -16.25
N ASP A 623 -44.97 -10.79 -15.72
CA ASP A 623 -43.74 -10.33 -16.36
C ASP A 623 -42.51 -11.17 -15.98
N LEU A 624 -42.65 -12.14 -15.06
CA LEU A 624 -41.54 -12.99 -14.60
C LEU A 624 -41.79 -14.47 -14.98
N PRO A 625 -40.78 -15.17 -15.52
CA PRO A 625 -41.01 -16.46 -16.16
C PRO A 625 -40.91 -17.64 -15.17
N LEU A 626 -41.84 -17.69 -14.22
CA LEU A 626 -42.08 -18.83 -13.32
C LEU A 626 -43.59 -19.04 -13.22
N GLY A 627 -44.09 -20.26 -13.45
CA GLY A 627 -45.53 -20.51 -13.36
C GLY A 627 -46.04 -20.44 -11.90
N PRO A 628 -47.30 -20.05 -11.66
CA PRO A 628 -47.89 -20.06 -10.32
C PRO A 628 -47.83 -21.44 -9.64
N ALA A 629 -47.95 -22.51 -10.42
CA ALA A 629 -47.79 -23.88 -9.94
C ALA A 629 -46.33 -24.19 -9.57
N ASP A 630 -45.38 -23.90 -10.47
CA ASP A 630 -43.95 -24.15 -10.24
C ASP A 630 -43.42 -23.38 -9.03
N ALA A 631 -43.91 -22.15 -8.81
CA ALA A 631 -43.57 -21.33 -7.65
C ALA A 631 -44.06 -21.92 -6.33
N VAL A 632 -45.25 -22.52 -6.30
CA VAL A 632 -45.77 -23.18 -5.09
C VAL A 632 -45.11 -24.53 -4.86
N ASP A 633 -44.85 -25.32 -5.91
CA ASP A 633 -44.08 -26.57 -5.80
C ASP A 633 -42.63 -26.28 -5.33
N LEU A 634 -42.03 -25.16 -5.73
CA LEU A 634 -40.73 -24.69 -5.23
C LEU A 634 -40.82 -24.22 -3.77
N ALA A 635 -41.85 -23.47 -3.39
CA ALA A 635 -42.07 -23.03 -2.00
C ALA A 635 -42.30 -24.22 -1.05
N ASP A 636 -43.09 -25.21 -1.46
CA ASP A 636 -43.31 -26.47 -0.73
C ASP A 636 -42.01 -27.26 -0.53
N GLN A 637 -41.16 -27.37 -1.56
CA GLN A 637 -39.84 -27.99 -1.45
C GLN A 637 -38.93 -27.25 -0.46
N LEU A 638 -38.90 -25.90 -0.50
CA LEU A 638 -38.15 -25.08 0.46
C LEU A 638 -38.66 -25.26 1.90
N ILE A 639 -39.98 -25.29 2.10
CA ILE A 639 -40.62 -25.51 3.41
C ILE A 639 -40.29 -26.90 3.94
N LYS A 640 -40.42 -27.96 3.12
CA LYS A 640 -40.08 -29.34 3.50
C LYS A 640 -38.61 -29.49 3.90
N ARG A 641 -37.71 -28.84 3.15
CA ARG A 641 -36.27 -28.80 3.43
C ARG A 641 -35.94 -28.12 4.76
N ALA A 642 -36.58 -26.98 5.05
CA ALA A 642 -36.42 -26.29 6.33
C ALA A 642 -37.09 -27.04 7.51
N ALA A 643 -38.22 -27.70 7.27
CA ALA A 643 -38.90 -28.51 8.28
C ALA A 643 -38.10 -29.76 8.69
N TYR A 644 -37.34 -30.36 7.75
CA TYR A 644 -36.46 -31.51 8.03
C TYR A 644 -35.41 -31.19 9.10
N LEU A 645 -34.81 -29.99 9.05
CA LEU A 645 -33.85 -29.51 10.06
C LEU A 645 -34.40 -29.52 11.49
N SER A 646 -35.68 -29.19 11.64
CA SER A 646 -36.37 -29.15 12.94
C SER A 646 -36.67 -30.55 13.51
N LEU A 647 -36.54 -31.61 12.71
CA LEU A 647 -36.76 -33.01 13.13
C LEU A 647 -35.50 -33.66 13.71
N ASP A 648 -34.31 -33.21 13.33
CA ASP A 648 -33.01 -33.67 13.86
C ASP A 648 -32.69 -33.14 15.28
N GLY A 649 -33.71 -32.73 16.04
CA GLY A 649 -33.58 -32.25 17.43
C GLY A 649 -32.95 -30.86 17.57
N GLN A 650 -32.72 -30.14 16.46
CA GLN A 650 -32.12 -28.81 16.46
C GLN A 650 -33.20 -27.74 16.67
N TYR A 651 -33.44 -27.39 17.93
CA TYR A 651 -34.47 -26.44 18.34
C TYR A 651 -34.15 -24.99 17.92
N PHE A 652 -34.55 -24.61 16.70
CA PHE A 652 -34.57 -23.22 16.25
C PHE A 652 -35.60 -22.39 17.05
N PHE A 653 -35.14 -21.73 18.11
CA PHE A 653 -35.87 -20.69 18.84
C PHE A 653 -35.13 -19.35 18.76
N ASN A 654 -35.15 -18.75 17.58
CA ASN A 654 -34.70 -17.38 17.36
C ASN A 654 -35.79 -16.62 16.56
N GLN A 655 -36.23 -15.46 17.05
CA GLN A 655 -37.54 -14.88 16.68
C GLN A 655 -37.67 -14.49 15.19
N ASN A 656 -36.55 -14.31 14.50
CA ASN A 656 -36.49 -13.92 13.09
C ASN A 656 -36.53 -15.11 12.10
N TYR A 657 -36.37 -16.35 12.60
CA TYR A 657 -36.42 -17.56 11.78
C TYR A 657 -37.71 -18.30 12.06
N ILE A 658 -38.53 -18.46 11.01
CA ILE A 658 -39.79 -19.21 10.91
C ILE A 658 -40.18 -19.87 12.24
N GLN A 659 -40.91 -19.12 13.08
CA GLN A 659 -41.53 -19.71 14.25
C GLN A 659 -42.48 -20.82 13.76
N GLY A 660 -42.17 -22.07 14.10
CA GLY A 660 -42.91 -23.27 13.66
C GLY A 660 -44.37 -23.38 14.14
N LYS A 661 -44.93 -22.30 14.69
CA LYS A 661 -46.35 -22.11 15.04
C LYS A 661 -46.98 -20.87 14.39
N PHE A 662 -46.20 -19.92 13.88
CA PHE A 662 -46.71 -18.66 13.30
C PHE A 662 -46.88 -18.70 11.79
N ILE A 663 -45.98 -19.31 11.02
CA ILE A 663 -46.24 -19.56 9.58
C ILE A 663 -47.52 -20.41 9.41
N TYR A 664 -47.81 -21.32 10.34
CA TYR A 664 -49.06 -22.08 10.34
C TYR A 664 -50.32 -21.21 10.37
N CYS A 665 -50.30 -20.05 11.04
CA CYS A 665 -51.42 -19.10 11.09
C CYS A 665 -51.33 -18.06 9.96
N ASN A 666 -50.17 -17.43 9.79
CA ASN A 666 -49.98 -16.38 8.79
C ASN A 666 -50.10 -16.90 7.36
N PHE A 667 -49.60 -18.09 7.03
CA PHE A 667 -49.69 -18.62 5.67
C PHE A 667 -51.13 -18.97 5.29
N ILE A 668 -51.93 -19.48 6.23
CA ILE A 668 -53.38 -19.71 6.04
C ILE A 668 -54.13 -18.37 5.89
N LEU A 669 -53.84 -17.38 6.74
CA LEU A 669 -54.43 -16.04 6.64
C LEU A 669 -54.06 -15.36 5.31
N LEU A 670 -52.80 -15.42 4.90
CA LEU A 670 -52.29 -14.88 3.64
C LEU A 670 -52.94 -15.57 2.44
N PHE A 671 -53.07 -16.90 2.44
CA PHE A 671 -53.83 -17.65 1.43
C PHE A 671 -55.29 -17.16 1.37
N SER A 672 -55.97 -17.10 2.51
CA SER A 672 -57.38 -16.68 2.57
C SER A 672 -57.62 -15.22 2.14
N THR A 673 -56.59 -14.39 2.18
CA THR A 673 -56.66 -12.96 1.80
C THR A 673 -56.26 -12.72 0.33
N ILE A 674 -55.30 -13.49 -0.21
CA ILE A 674 -54.76 -13.30 -1.57
C ILE A 674 -55.48 -14.18 -2.62
N PHE A 675 -55.84 -15.42 -2.28
CA PHE A 675 -56.38 -16.41 -3.22
C PHE A 675 -57.92 -16.50 -3.44
N PRO A 676 -58.82 -15.61 -2.92
CA PRO A 676 -60.26 -15.70 -3.23
C PRO A 676 -60.64 -15.73 -4.73
N THR A 677 -59.75 -15.28 -5.62
CA THR A 677 -59.95 -15.20 -7.08
C THR A 677 -59.56 -16.47 -7.86
N PHE A 678 -58.97 -17.50 -7.24
CA PHE A 678 -58.33 -18.62 -7.95
C PHE A 678 -59.06 -19.98 -7.84
N LEU A 679 -60.39 -19.94 -7.65
CA LEU A 679 -61.24 -21.11 -7.34
C LEU A 679 -61.43 -22.17 -8.46
N GLU A 680 -60.83 -22.00 -9.65
CA GLU A 680 -61.04 -22.90 -10.81
C GLU A 680 -59.86 -23.83 -11.16
N LEU A 681 -58.78 -23.88 -10.36
CA LEU A 681 -57.68 -24.82 -10.60
C LEU A 681 -57.77 -26.11 -9.76
N ASP A 682 -58.14 -27.18 -10.46
CA ASP A 682 -57.84 -28.62 -10.32
C ASP A 682 -57.62 -29.32 -8.95
N SER A 683 -58.07 -30.58 -8.93
CA SER A 683 -57.95 -31.63 -7.91
C SER A 683 -56.63 -31.76 -7.14
N LYS A 684 -55.48 -31.39 -7.73
CA LYS A 684 -54.17 -31.41 -7.06
C LYS A 684 -54.11 -30.54 -5.81
N TRP A 685 -54.84 -29.43 -5.79
CA TRP A 685 -54.85 -28.51 -4.63
C TRP A 685 -55.56 -29.12 -3.42
N LYS A 686 -56.62 -29.89 -3.64
CA LYS A 686 -57.23 -30.71 -2.58
C LYS A 686 -56.30 -31.82 -2.09
N LEU A 687 -55.36 -32.30 -2.92
CA LEU A 687 -54.35 -33.25 -2.45
C LEU A 687 -53.36 -32.58 -1.48
N LEU A 688 -52.88 -31.37 -1.78
CA LEU A 688 -52.07 -30.58 -0.85
C LEU A 688 -52.82 -30.28 0.45
N GLU A 689 -54.07 -29.80 0.37
CA GLU A 689 -54.93 -29.54 1.52
C GLU A 689 -55.11 -30.80 2.40
N ASN A 690 -55.45 -31.94 1.80
CA ASN A 690 -55.64 -33.20 2.54
C ASN A 690 -54.33 -33.81 3.06
N VAL A 691 -53.19 -33.59 2.40
CA VAL A 691 -51.87 -34.00 2.90
C VAL A 691 -51.46 -33.14 4.10
N PHE A 692 -51.68 -31.82 4.05
CA PHE A 692 -51.49 -30.94 5.21
C PHE A 692 -52.41 -31.35 6.37
N ILE A 693 -53.71 -31.52 6.13
CA ILE A 693 -54.68 -31.96 7.15
C ILE A 693 -54.30 -33.33 7.73
N SER A 694 -53.85 -34.29 6.91
CA SER A 694 -53.39 -35.60 7.40
C SER A 694 -52.12 -35.49 8.24
N TYR A 695 -51.19 -34.60 7.89
CA TYR A 695 -49.96 -34.35 8.66
C TYR A 695 -50.24 -33.64 9.99
N ILE A 696 -51.30 -32.82 10.06
CA ILE A 696 -51.80 -32.18 11.29
C ILE A 696 -52.51 -33.21 12.21
N ILE A 697 -53.29 -34.13 11.65
CA ILE A 697 -54.12 -35.08 12.42
C ILE A 697 -53.31 -36.26 13.00
N PHE A 698 -52.14 -36.59 12.44
CA PHE A 698 -51.30 -37.72 12.87
C PHE A 698 -50.09 -37.33 13.76
N ARG A 699 -50.19 -36.23 14.53
CA ARG A 699 -49.21 -35.86 15.58
C ARG A 699 -49.86 -35.32 16.85
#